data_AF-A0A7W8UJD4-F1
#
_entry.id   AF-A0A7W8UJD4-F1
#
_cell.length_a   1.000
_cell.length_b   1.000
_cell.length_c   1.000
_cell.angle_alpha   90.00
_cell.angle_beta   90.00
_cell.angle_gamma   90.00
#
_symmetry.space_group_name_H-M   'P 1'
#
loop_
_entity.id
_entity.type
_entity.pdbx_description
1 polymer ?
#
loop_
_entity_poly.entity_id
_entity_poly.type
_entity_poly.pdbx_seq_one_letter_code
_entity_poly.pdbx_strand_id
1 'polypeptide(L)'
;MFGSTHPLEKTLSRLDFGWQLRKTRATQQLLTRASREMHFCLITEEFQGLTWGGGIGVCFAGLAKSLASRGHKVDVVITNDASVSQSFKQMSASLKDQGIIVRSLIEIKNDDIKPGLHRDHILKSFEISQFLLNNHYDCVHFHEYLGLGLYTTMARHQGLLPNTIVVTQTHGSTEWVRRHNMFLPDISILEIEGMERRQIEQSDFVASPSQYMLDWYAENGVKLPANGLINWLLPRWLEKTETPVELTTRPIAPGQLKELIFFGRHEPRKGIEIFVEAVKRLSGKVDLDITFLGRFDMIDRENSVSYILRHLRDFPGRLTFLGDYTQDRAHRLMLQRPDALCVMPSLIENSPCTVGEALTLGLPFLASDVGGTHELIRNESRDDALVKPVASALAEKILKIAEHGQPAVSAALDPVQIADRWEKLHADLQATIPARVAADDKPLVSIIVTHYERPDLVTRAVEHLFAQTYENIEIILVDDGSPRSTTQARLDELETKYGGERFRVIRSANRYLGAARNLGASHARGTYLMFHDDDNIAEPQEVETFVKAALTGGFEILTAQSFIFFDHDHPELGKIEYFPIGIGGDFSFFRNRFGDANALILKETFDRVGGFSEHYGVGWEDWEFFLRAHVHGARMGIVPVALFRYFASGTGMLASGLPRLNNFRIFDAVRHMKPVLSADLLQLARRDEVGQQILDRTWWGFEKMEFRDIHRKIMGFEPNSDDALILLVELAFNLGRIDDAVALGMTKTAARRELAKIVSASVLNRAVRPRMPYIAEHCDVPEDDDIDAYRLSGWIAGPDMLPVQIVGATIGDTYFRVVSLKEVVRYDVYEAYERCGLPNVGFDAYLLASEQPMPDTDGVGAQRMNFHGENGKGDITLYLQHDNPAACVGWLEALSDLAVCHIDRPNAPARSATARLEICVSNNPKDIVALIGARSMPLVAMGDGYFDANVDMTSLSTDDAVIRLLSPTRLFILDAVIYHARGDVLSERALASHADISPTDRENERNRADTGVSAA
;
A
#
# COMPACT_ATOMS: atom_id res chain seq x y z
N MET A 1 18.58 6.81 -24.55
CA MET A 1 18.76 6.40 -25.97
C MET A 1 17.57 6.93 -26.74
N PHE A 2 17.68 8.16 -27.23
CA PHE A 2 16.62 8.87 -27.93
C PHE A 2 16.97 8.91 -29.41
N GLY A 3 15.98 8.62 -30.26
CA GLY A 3 16.08 8.84 -31.70
C GLY A 3 15.63 7.65 -32.52
N SER A 4 14.32 7.51 -32.70
CA SER A 4 13.82 7.13 -34.03
C SER A 4 12.54 7.90 -34.31
N THR A 5 12.55 8.52 -35.48
CA THR A 5 11.54 9.44 -36.00
C THR A 5 10.21 8.73 -36.24
N HIS A 6 9.16 9.27 -35.63
CA HIS A 6 7.75 8.90 -35.78
C HIS A 6 7.29 8.88 -37.24
N PRO A 7 6.56 7.84 -37.70
CA PRO A 7 5.70 7.93 -38.87
C PRO A 7 4.28 8.35 -38.44
N LEU A 8 4.11 9.53 -37.82
CA LEU A 8 2.79 10.02 -37.36
C LEU A 8 2.06 10.94 -38.36
N GLU A 9 2.67 11.35 -39.46
CA GLU A 9 2.06 12.38 -40.35
C GLU A 9 1.13 11.86 -41.45
N LYS A 10 0.88 10.54 -41.56
CA LYS A 10 0.02 9.99 -42.65
C LYS A 10 -1.30 9.34 -42.25
N THR A 11 -1.65 9.30 -40.96
CA THR A 11 -2.89 8.66 -40.49
C THR A 11 -3.88 9.64 -39.84
N LEU A 12 -3.53 10.93 -39.73
CA LEU A 12 -4.33 11.94 -39.01
C LEU A 12 -5.49 12.55 -39.81
N SER A 13 -5.78 12.08 -41.04
CA SER A 13 -6.86 12.64 -41.87
C SER A 13 -8.01 11.69 -42.18
N ARG A 14 -8.21 10.60 -41.40
CA ARG A 14 -9.27 9.60 -41.69
C ARG A 14 -10.10 9.10 -40.51
N LEU A 15 -9.97 9.67 -39.32
CA LEU A 15 -10.77 9.26 -38.16
C LEU A 15 -11.67 10.40 -37.69
N ASP A 16 -12.69 10.69 -38.49
CA ASP A 16 -13.96 11.19 -37.97
C ASP A 16 -14.55 10.07 -37.09
N PHE A 17 -14.28 10.11 -35.77
CA PHE A 17 -14.91 9.20 -34.80
C PHE A 17 -16.36 9.65 -34.54
N GLY A 18 -17.19 9.50 -35.57
CA GLY A 18 -18.63 9.39 -35.40
C GLY A 18 -18.95 8.01 -34.84
N TRP A 19 -19.49 7.96 -33.62
CA TRP A 19 -20.17 6.79 -33.08
C TRP A 19 -21.36 6.44 -33.99
N GLN A 20 -21.14 5.62 -35.02
CA GLN A 20 -22.20 4.87 -35.68
C GLN A 20 -22.16 3.44 -35.18
N LEU A 21 -22.94 3.18 -34.12
CA LEU A 21 -23.51 1.86 -33.87
C LEU A 21 -24.00 1.32 -35.22
N ARG A 22 -23.42 0.22 -35.70
CA ARG A 22 -24.00 -0.55 -36.81
C ARG A 22 -25.37 -1.01 -36.35
N LYS A 23 -26.40 -0.23 -36.70
CA LYS A 23 -27.80 -0.51 -36.44
C LYS A 23 -28.17 -1.81 -37.14
N THR A 24 -28.14 -2.93 -36.43
CA THR A 24 -28.88 -4.12 -36.85
C THR A 24 -30.36 -3.85 -36.59
N ARG A 25 -31.24 -4.42 -37.44
CA ARG A 25 -32.69 -4.21 -37.37
C ARG A 25 -33.30 -4.63 -36.00
N ALA A 26 -32.56 -5.40 -35.21
CA ALA A 26 -32.89 -5.78 -33.84
C ALA A 26 -32.70 -4.64 -32.81
N THR A 27 -31.78 -3.69 -33.04
CA THR A 27 -31.48 -2.59 -32.11
C THR A 27 -32.59 -1.54 -32.03
N GLN A 28 -33.46 -1.47 -33.06
CA GLN A 28 -34.52 -0.46 -33.14
C GLN A 28 -35.78 -0.81 -32.32
N GLN A 29 -35.95 -2.07 -31.91
CA GLN A 29 -37.06 -2.50 -31.05
C GLN A 29 -36.74 -2.49 -29.53
N LEU A 30 -35.50 -2.17 -29.15
CA LEU A 30 -35.07 -2.14 -27.74
C LEU A 30 -35.19 -0.77 -27.06
N LEU A 31 -35.39 0.31 -27.83
CA LEU A 31 -35.38 1.70 -27.36
C LEU A 31 -36.64 2.16 -26.57
N THR A 32 -37.54 1.23 -26.19
CA THR A 32 -38.77 1.56 -25.45
C THR A 32 -38.98 0.73 -24.17
N ARG A 33 -37.94 0.09 -23.64
CA ARG A 33 -38.02 -0.51 -22.30
C ARG A 33 -37.47 0.49 -21.28
N ALA A 34 -38.32 0.87 -20.32
CA ALA A 34 -37.94 1.70 -19.18
C ALA A 34 -36.68 1.11 -18.49
N SER A 35 -35.72 1.97 -18.14
CA SER A 35 -34.49 1.59 -17.45
C SER A 35 -34.83 0.88 -16.14
N ARG A 36 -34.50 -0.41 -16.03
CA ARG A 36 -34.71 -1.20 -14.83
C ARG A 36 -33.59 -0.91 -13.82
N GLU A 37 -33.94 -0.86 -12.53
CA GLU A 37 -32.99 -0.81 -11.42
C GLU A 37 -31.96 -1.96 -11.52
N MET A 38 -30.68 -1.65 -11.36
CA MET A 38 -29.56 -2.62 -11.37
C MET A 38 -28.81 -2.55 -10.04
N HIS A 39 -28.16 -3.65 -9.69
CA HIS A 39 -27.30 -3.77 -8.51
C HIS A 39 -25.83 -3.81 -8.91
N PHE A 40 -25.13 -2.73 -8.60
CA PHE A 40 -23.70 -2.56 -8.87
C PHE A 40 -22.84 -2.88 -7.65
N CYS A 41 -21.68 -3.49 -7.89
CA CYS A 41 -20.60 -3.60 -6.92
C CYS A 41 -19.35 -2.93 -7.46
N LEU A 42 -18.78 -1.97 -6.72
CA LEU A 42 -17.53 -1.30 -7.06
C LEU A 42 -16.45 -1.76 -6.10
N ILE A 43 -15.42 -2.42 -6.61
CA ILE A 43 -14.33 -2.98 -5.80
C ILE A 43 -13.08 -2.14 -6.02
N THR A 44 -12.53 -1.58 -4.94
CA THR A 44 -11.43 -0.63 -5.03
C THR A 44 -10.52 -0.58 -3.80
N GLU A 45 -9.23 -0.37 -4.00
CA GLU A 45 -8.25 -0.05 -2.94
C GLU A 45 -8.42 1.39 -2.43
N GLU A 46 -8.95 2.30 -3.24
CA GLU A 46 -9.07 3.71 -2.91
C GLU A 46 -10.49 4.22 -3.14
N PHE A 47 -10.99 5.06 -2.23
CA PHE A 47 -12.27 5.75 -2.40
C PHE A 47 -12.22 7.12 -1.74
N GLN A 48 -12.44 8.17 -2.55
CA GLN A 48 -12.28 9.54 -2.09
C GLN A 48 -13.23 9.86 -0.92
N GLY A 49 -12.67 10.35 0.18
CA GLY A 49 -13.40 10.65 1.42
C GLY A 49 -13.33 9.53 2.47
N LEU A 50 -13.02 8.30 2.07
CA LEU A 50 -12.80 7.16 2.98
C LEU A 50 -11.31 6.84 3.15
N THR A 51 -10.56 6.88 2.06
CA THR A 51 -9.14 6.56 2.03
C THR A 51 -8.36 7.74 1.42
N TRP A 52 -7.07 7.82 1.73
CA TRP A 52 -6.17 8.65 0.93
C TRP A 52 -6.05 8.01 -0.46
N GLY A 53 -6.15 8.79 -1.54
CA GLY A 53 -6.13 8.21 -2.88
C GLY A 53 -5.89 9.21 -4.00
N GLY A 54 -5.41 8.68 -5.13
CA GLY A 54 -5.19 9.39 -6.39
C GLY A 54 -6.39 9.28 -7.34
N GLY A 55 -6.13 9.13 -8.63
CA GLY A 55 -7.18 9.13 -9.67
C GLY A 55 -8.20 7.99 -9.55
N ILE A 56 -7.80 6.83 -9.02
CA ILE A 56 -8.68 5.66 -8.81
C ILE A 56 -9.83 6.04 -7.87
N GLY A 57 -9.51 6.48 -6.65
CA GLY A 57 -10.52 6.78 -5.64
C GLY A 57 -11.47 7.91 -6.03
N VAL A 58 -10.99 8.87 -6.84
CA VAL A 58 -11.81 9.94 -7.40
C VAL A 58 -12.83 9.41 -8.43
N CYS A 59 -12.40 8.55 -9.35
CA CYS A 59 -13.29 8.02 -10.39
C CYS A 59 -14.34 7.07 -9.79
N PHE A 60 -13.94 6.21 -8.85
CA PHE A 60 -14.86 5.28 -8.19
C PHE A 60 -15.90 5.99 -7.32
N ALA A 61 -15.50 7.06 -6.62
CA ALA A 61 -16.45 7.89 -5.87
C ALA A 61 -17.44 8.62 -6.79
N GLY A 62 -16.97 9.16 -7.92
CA GLY A 62 -17.82 9.80 -8.93
C GLY A 62 -18.82 8.81 -9.54
N LEU A 63 -18.36 7.62 -9.92
CA LEU A 63 -19.21 6.58 -10.48
C LEU A 63 -20.27 6.11 -9.48
N ALA A 64 -19.90 5.82 -8.23
CA ALA A 64 -20.82 5.34 -7.20
C ALA A 64 -22.01 6.30 -7.00
N LYS A 65 -21.71 7.60 -6.88
CA LYS A 65 -22.74 8.65 -6.70
C LYS A 65 -23.59 8.87 -7.94
N SER A 66 -22.98 8.84 -9.12
CA SER A 66 -23.69 8.98 -10.40
C SER A 66 -24.70 7.86 -10.62
N LEU A 67 -24.35 6.63 -10.21
CA LEU A 67 -25.26 5.47 -10.26
C LEU A 67 -26.36 5.56 -9.19
N ALA A 68 -26.00 5.92 -7.95
CA ALA A 68 -26.96 6.03 -6.85
C ALA A 68 -27.99 7.15 -7.07
N SER A 69 -27.58 8.31 -7.59
CA SER A 69 -28.48 9.44 -7.89
C SER A 69 -29.52 9.13 -8.97
N ARG A 70 -29.26 8.09 -9.79
CA ARG A 70 -30.18 7.58 -10.83
C ARG A 70 -31.04 6.41 -10.34
N GLY A 71 -31.01 6.09 -9.04
CA GLY A 71 -31.87 5.09 -8.42
C GLY A 71 -31.39 3.64 -8.57
N HIS A 72 -30.11 3.40 -8.87
CA HIS A 72 -29.52 2.07 -8.84
C HIS A 72 -29.05 1.70 -7.42
N LYS A 73 -28.97 0.39 -7.12
CA LYS A 73 -28.34 -0.11 -5.88
C LYS A 73 -26.83 -0.15 -6.07
N VAL A 74 -26.09 0.42 -5.13
CA VAL A 74 -24.63 0.55 -5.24
C VAL A 74 -23.97 0.05 -3.96
N ASP A 75 -23.21 -1.03 -4.08
CA ASP A 75 -22.28 -1.50 -3.06
C ASP A 75 -20.86 -1.08 -3.44
N VAL A 76 -20.07 -0.64 -2.47
CA VAL A 76 -18.64 -0.34 -2.62
C VAL A 76 -17.86 -1.21 -1.64
N VAL A 77 -16.95 -2.05 -2.14
CA VAL A 77 -16.06 -2.88 -1.33
C VAL A 77 -14.67 -2.27 -1.34
N ILE A 78 -14.24 -1.80 -0.17
CA ILE A 78 -12.89 -1.26 0.06
C ILE A 78 -11.97 -2.41 0.48
N THR A 79 -10.88 -2.57 -0.26
CA THR A 79 -9.97 -3.73 -0.10
C THR A 79 -8.71 -3.42 0.69
N ASN A 80 -8.44 -2.13 0.97
CA ASN A 80 -7.36 -1.72 1.86
C ASN A 80 -7.79 -1.78 3.34
N ASP A 81 -6.82 -1.74 4.25
CA ASP A 81 -7.08 -1.91 5.67
C ASP A 81 -7.64 -0.65 6.39
N ALA A 82 -8.14 0.34 5.64
CA ALA A 82 -8.57 1.63 6.20
C ALA A 82 -9.85 1.56 7.05
N SER A 83 -10.55 0.42 7.05
CA SER A 83 -11.89 0.27 7.66
C SER A 83 -11.93 0.33 9.18
N VAL A 84 -10.76 0.35 9.84
CA VAL A 84 -10.67 0.34 11.31
C VAL A 84 -10.81 1.74 11.92
N SER A 85 -10.74 2.81 11.11
CA SER A 85 -10.80 4.18 11.62
C SER A 85 -12.23 4.66 11.92
N GLN A 86 -12.39 5.52 12.94
CA GLN A 86 -13.70 6.10 13.29
C GLN A 86 -14.25 7.02 12.18
N SER A 87 -13.37 7.68 11.44
CA SER A 87 -13.71 8.47 10.26
C SER A 87 -14.29 7.62 9.13
N PHE A 88 -13.75 6.41 8.90
CA PHE A 88 -14.31 5.47 7.93
C PHE A 88 -15.76 5.10 8.26
N LYS A 89 -16.07 4.79 9.53
CA LYS A 89 -17.43 4.43 9.97
C LYS A 89 -18.41 5.59 9.78
N GLN A 90 -18.03 6.81 10.17
CA GLN A 90 -18.87 8.00 10.02
C GLN A 90 -19.16 8.32 8.55
N MET A 91 -18.13 8.29 7.70
CA MET A 91 -18.28 8.56 6.28
C MET A 91 -19.08 7.46 5.56
N SER A 92 -18.89 6.20 5.95
CA SER A 92 -19.69 5.07 5.42
C SER A 92 -21.17 5.22 5.76
N ALA A 93 -21.51 5.72 6.95
CA ALA A 93 -22.89 6.04 7.31
C ALA A 93 -23.46 7.18 6.44
N SER A 94 -22.69 8.24 6.19
CA SER A 94 -23.10 9.34 5.32
C SER A 94 -23.32 8.92 3.85
N LEU A 95 -22.54 7.98 3.34
CA LEU A 95 -22.71 7.40 2.01
C LEU A 95 -23.95 6.50 1.94
N LYS A 96 -24.27 5.79 3.03
CA LYS A 96 -25.49 4.97 3.12
C LYS A 96 -26.75 5.82 2.99
N ASP A 97 -26.77 7.02 3.57
CA ASP A 97 -27.87 7.97 3.41
C ASP A 97 -28.04 8.46 1.96
N GLN A 98 -26.98 8.36 1.14
CA GLN A 98 -26.98 8.64 -0.30
C GLN A 98 -27.29 7.40 -1.16
N GLY A 99 -27.69 6.27 -0.55
CA GLY A 99 -27.99 5.03 -1.26
C GLY A 99 -26.77 4.17 -1.61
N ILE A 100 -25.59 4.46 -1.06
CA ILE A 100 -24.33 3.74 -1.31
C ILE A 100 -23.94 2.92 -0.08
N ILE A 101 -23.87 1.59 -0.22
CA ILE A 101 -23.48 0.69 0.86
C ILE A 101 -21.97 0.44 0.79
N VAL A 102 -21.23 0.90 1.78
CA VAL A 102 -19.77 0.66 1.86
C VAL A 102 -19.50 -0.56 2.75
N ARG A 103 -18.61 -1.43 2.29
CA ARG A 103 -18.13 -2.63 3.00
C ARG A 103 -16.60 -2.66 2.99
N SER A 104 -16.02 -3.26 4.02
CA SER A 104 -14.59 -3.59 4.04
C SER A 104 -14.36 -5.05 3.73
N LEU A 105 -13.32 -5.35 2.94
CA LEU A 105 -12.88 -6.72 2.72
C LEU A 105 -12.40 -7.41 4.01
N ILE A 106 -11.92 -6.66 5.00
CA ILE A 106 -11.54 -7.22 6.32
C ILE A 106 -12.74 -7.77 7.09
N GLU A 107 -13.91 -7.16 6.91
CA GLU A 107 -15.12 -7.57 7.60
C GLU A 107 -15.78 -8.78 6.94
N ILE A 108 -15.38 -9.11 5.70
CA ILE A 108 -15.83 -10.29 4.98
C ILE A 108 -15.00 -11.49 5.47
N LYS A 109 -15.65 -12.34 6.28
CA LYS A 109 -15.04 -13.58 6.76
C LYS A 109 -15.15 -14.67 5.71
N ASN A 110 -14.06 -15.40 5.51
CA ASN A 110 -14.07 -16.67 4.82
C ASN A 110 -13.41 -17.72 5.73
N ASP A 111 -14.24 -18.56 6.34
CA ASP A 111 -13.79 -19.56 7.31
C ASP A 111 -13.00 -20.70 6.64
N ASP A 112 -13.03 -20.83 5.31
CA ASP A 112 -12.29 -21.85 4.56
C ASP A 112 -10.80 -21.52 4.40
N ILE A 113 -10.41 -20.26 4.60
CA ILE A 113 -9.04 -19.78 4.47
C ILE A 113 -8.29 -19.98 5.78
N LYS A 114 -7.01 -20.34 5.72
CA LYS A 114 -6.19 -20.47 6.92
C LYS A 114 -6.05 -19.14 7.67
N PRO A 115 -6.35 -19.12 8.98
CA PRO A 115 -6.12 -17.94 9.81
C PRO A 115 -4.63 -17.53 9.85
N GLY A 116 -4.38 -16.22 9.91
CA GLY A 116 -3.04 -15.66 10.10
C GLY A 116 -2.19 -15.52 8.83
N LEU A 117 -2.71 -15.87 7.65
CA LEU A 117 -2.04 -15.60 6.39
C LEU A 117 -1.92 -14.09 6.12
N HIS A 118 -0.78 -13.69 5.55
CA HIS A 118 -0.62 -12.32 5.06
C HIS A 118 -1.55 -12.09 3.87
N ARG A 119 -2.42 -11.08 3.97
CA ARG A 119 -3.38 -10.72 2.94
C ARG A 119 -2.72 -9.91 1.82
N ASP A 120 -1.99 -10.62 0.97
CA ASP A 120 -1.44 -10.07 -0.26
C ASP A 120 -2.50 -9.87 -1.35
N HIS A 121 -2.09 -9.34 -2.50
CA HIS A 121 -2.96 -9.05 -3.64
C HIS A 121 -3.61 -10.30 -4.25
N ILE A 122 -2.98 -11.47 -4.16
CA ILE A 122 -3.52 -12.74 -4.66
C ILE A 122 -4.66 -13.20 -3.76
N LEU A 123 -4.42 -13.21 -2.44
CA LEU A 123 -5.43 -13.57 -1.47
C LEU A 123 -6.64 -12.63 -1.53
N LYS A 124 -6.40 -11.31 -1.63
CA LYS A 124 -7.46 -10.32 -1.81
C LYS A 124 -8.31 -10.64 -3.03
N SER A 125 -7.70 -10.88 -4.19
CA SER A 125 -8.44 -11.20 -5.42
C SER A 125 -9.28 -12.47 -5.26
N PHE A 126 -8.74 -13.48 -4.56
CA PHE A 126 -9.48 -14.71 -4.28
C PHE A 126 -10.68 -14.46 -3.36
N GLU A 127 -10.48 -13.81 -2.20
CA GLU A 127 -11.55 -13.47 -1.26
C GLU A 127 -12.67 -12.65 -1.92
N ILE A 128 -12.31 -11.71 -2.79
CA ILE A 128 -13.25 -10.93 -3.59
C ILE A 128 -14.07 -11.84 -4.51
N SER A 129 -13.44 -12.79 -5.19
CA SER A 129 -14.16 -13.74 -6.04
C SER A 129 -15.14 -14.61 -5.23
N GLN A 130 -14.76 -15.06 -4.03
CA GLN A 130 -15.65 -15.83 -3.15
C GLN A 130 -16.82 -14.98 -2.66
N PHE A 131 -16.55 -13.73 -2.30
CA PHE A 131 -17.61 -12.78 -1.94
C PHE A 131 -18.62 -12.62 -3.08
N LEU A 132 -18.16 -12.43 -4.31
CA LEU A 132 -19.04 -12.25 -5.47
C LEU A 132 -19.75 -13.55 -5.90
N LEU A 133 -19.17 -14.73 -5.67
CA LEU A 133 -19.87 -16.00 -5.92
C LEU A 133 -21.04 -16.20 -4.94
N ASN A 134 -20.92 -15.65 -3.73
CA ASN A 134 -21.95 -15.73 -2.69
C ASN A 134 -22.96 -14.58 -2.70
N ASN A 135 -22.78 -13.57 -3.58
CA ASN A 135 -23.64 -12.39 -3.66
C ASN A 135 -23.99 -12.06 -5.11
N HIS A 136 -25.27 -11.80 -5.39
CA HIS A 136 -25.70 -11.51 -6.76
C HIS A 136 -25.56 -10.01 -7.08
N TYR A 137 -24.74 -9.69 -8.08
CA TYR A 137 -24.61 -8.35 -8.65
C TYR A 137 -24.80 -8.40 -10.17
N ASP A 138 -25.52 -7.42 -10.73
CA ASP A 138 -25.75 -7.32 -12.17
C ASP A 138 -24.47 -6.86 -12.90
N CYS A 139 -23.72 -5.94 -12.29
CA CYS A 139 -22.49 -5.40 -12.84
C CYS A 139 -21.46 -5.13 -11.74
N VAL A 140 -20.22 -5.55 -11.97
CA VAL A 140 -19.09 -5.38 -11.06
C VAL A 140 -18.02 -4.54 -11.74
N HIS A 141 -17.61 -3.46 -11.09
CA HIS A 141 -16.52 -2.60 -11.53
C HIS A 141 -15.25 -2.85 -10.69
N PHE A 142 -14.15 -3.05 -11.39
CA PHE A 142 -12.80 -3.09 -10.84
C PHE A 142 -11.96 -1.96 -11.42
N HIS A 143 -10.93 -1.51 -10.71
CA HIS A 143 -9.76 -0.91 -11.36
C HIS A 143 -8.75 -2.02 -11.69
N GLU A 144 -7.80 -1.77 -12.60
CA GLU A 144 -6.80 -2.80 -12.92
C GLU A 144 -5.80 -3.01 -11.80
N TYR A 145 -5.44 -1.94 -11.06
CA TYR A 145 -4.36 -1.97 -10.08
C TYR A 145 -4.46 -3.14 -9.07
N LEU A 146 -3.33 -3.84 -8.85
CA LEU A 146 -3.18 -5.06 -8.04
C LEU A 146 -3.89 -6.32 -8.58
N GLY A 147 -4.56 -6.24 -9.74
CA GLY A 147 -5.22 -7.40 -10.34
C GLY A 147 -6.36 -7.97 -9.49
N LEU A 148 -7.05 -7.14 -8.70
CA LEU A 148 -8.09 -7.56 -7.74
C LEU A 148 -9.22 -8.39 -8.39
N GLY A 149 -9.52 -8.14 -9.65
CA GLY A 149 -10.56 -8.82 -10.42
C GLY A 149 -10.10 -10.07 -11.16
N LEU A 150 -8.85 -10.54 -11.01
CA LEU A 150 -8.36 -11.71 -11.73
C LEU A 150 -9.27 -12.93 -11.55
N TYR A 151 -9.47 -13.40 -10.32
CA TYR A 151 -10.27 -14.62 -10.09
C TYR A 151 -11.74 -14.42 -10.47
N THR A 152 -12.28 -13.21 -10.33
CA THR A 152 -13.65 -12.88 -10.75
C THR A 152 -13.82 -12.94 -12.26
N THR A 153 -12.89 -12.35 -13.02
CA THR A 153 -12.91 -12.43 -14.50
C THR A 153 -12.73 -13.87 -14.98
N MET A 154 -11.90 -14.66 -14.29
CA MET A 154 -11.75 -16.09 -14.52
C MET A 154 -13.07 -16.85 -14.26
N ALA A 155 -13.70 -16.64 -13.10
CA ALA A 155 -15.00 -17.23 -12.73
C ALA A 155 -16.09 -16.89 -13.76
N ARG A 156 -16.10 -15.64 -14.24
CA ARG A 156 -17.01 -15.16 -15.30
C ARG A 156 -16.79 -15.91 -16.60
N HIS A 157 -15.54 -16.07 -17.06
CA HIS A 157 -15.21 -16.81 -18.29
C HIS A 157 -15.47 -18.31 -18.19
N GLN A 158 -15.46 -18.86 -16.98
CA GLN A 158 -15.74 -20.27 -16.72
C GLN A 158 -17.24 -20.57 -16.49
N GLY A 159 -18.11 -19.56 -16.56
CA GLY A 159 -19.56 -19.73 -16.39
C GLY A 159 -20.02 -19.93 -14.94
N LEU A 160 -19.19 -19.55 -13.96
CA LEU A 160 -19.55 -19.52 -12.53
C LEU A 160 -20.33 -18.25 -12.17
N LEU A 161 -20.10 -17.15 -12.91
CA LEU A 161 -20.87 -15.89 -12.82
C LEU A 161 -21.59 -15.61 -14.14
N PRO A 162 -22.60 -16.41 -14.55
CA PRO A 162 -23.18 -16.33 -15.89
C PRO A 162 -23.96 -15.04 -16.16
N ASN A 163 -24.46 -14.37 -15.11
CA ASN A 163 -25.35 -13.21 -15.18
C ASN A 163 -24.73 -11.90 -14.68
N THR A 164 -23.43 -11.88 -14.39
CA THR A 164 -22.72 -10.69 -13.90
C THR A 164 -21.85 -10.12 -15.00
N ILE A 165 -21.95 -8.82 -15.26
CA ILE A 165 -21.05 -8.08 -16.15
C ILE A 165 -19.80 -7.69 -15.37
N VAL A 166 -18.61 -7.91 -15.93
CA VAL A 166 -17.36 -7.46 -15.32
C VAL A 166 -16.73 -6.35 -16.14
N VAL A 167 -16.50 -5.19 -15.50
CA VAL A 167 -15.89 -4.01 -16.10
C VAL A 167 -14.57 -3.69 -15.39
N THR A 168 -13.48 -3.55 -16.14
CA THR A 168 -12.21 -3.05 -15.60
C THR A 168 -11.97 -1.61 -16.06
N GLN A 169 -11.77 -0.71 -15.11
CA GLN A 169 -11.33 0.68 -15.33
C GLN A 169 -9.81 0.73 -15.30
N THR A 170 -9.19 1.28 -16.34
CA THR A 170 -7.74 1.45 -16.38
C THR A 170 -7.33 2.80 -15.78
N HIS A 171 -6.24 2.89 -15.03
CA HIS A 171 -5.68 4.12 -14.48
C HIS A 171 -4.15 4.24 -14.62
N GLY A 172 -3.49 3.21 -15.12
CA GLY A 172 -2.02 3.10 -15.13
C GLY A 172 -1.61 1.92 -14.26
N SER A 173 -1.40 0.78 -14.90
CA SER A 173 -0.96 -0.47 -14.27
C SER A 173 0.36 -0.32 -13.52
N THR A 174 0.63 -1.29 -12.66
CA THR A 174 1.92 -1.45 -11.98
C THR A 174 3.07 -1.47 -13.00
N GLU A 175 2.89 -2.16 -14.13
CA GLU A 175 3.87 -2.20 -15.22
C GLU A 175 4.12 -0.81 -15.82
N TRP A 176 3.04 -0.09 -16.13
CA TRP A 176 3.13 1.25 -16.71
C TRP A 176 3.88 2.20 -15.78
N VAL A 177 3.53 2.20 -14.49
CA VAL A 177 4.19 3.04 -13.48
C VAL A 177 5.66 2.63 -13.32
N ARG A 178 5.95 1.34 -13.16
CA ARG A 178 7.30 0.82 -12.97
C ARG A 178 8.22 1.21 -14.13
N ARG A 179 7.79 0.98 -15.38
CA ARG A 179 8.61 1.25 -16.57
C ARG A 179 8.94 2.73 -16.74
N HIS A 180 7.99 3.62 -16.46
CA HIS A 180 8.22 5.06 -16.59
C HIS A 180 8.94 5.68 -15.40
N ASN A 181 8.85 5.06 -14.22
CA ASN A 181 9.72 5.40 -13.07
C ASN A 181 11.08 4.68 -13.14
N MET A 182 11.33 3.85 -14.16
CA MET A 182 12.57 3.06 -14.33
C MET A 182 12.89 2.16 -13.12
N PHE A 183 11.86 1.68 -12.43
CA PHE A 183 12.01 0.79 -11.29
C PHE A 183 12.25 -0.66 -11.76
N LEU A 184 13.14 -1.37 -11.05
CA LEU A 184 13.48 -2.75 -11.35
C LEU A 184 12.43 -3.69 -10.70
N PRO A 185 11.88 -4.68 -11.43
CA PRO A 185 10.86 -5.56 -10.90
C PRO A 185 11.45 -6.55 -9.89
N ASP A 186 10.57 -7.06 -9.03
CA ASP A 186 10.77 -8.33 -8.34
C ASP A 186 9.69 -9.33 -8.72
N ILE A 187 9.78 -10.55 -8.19
CA ILE A 187 8.85 -11.63 -8.53
C ILE A 187 7.40 -11.24 -8.19
N SER A 188 7.17 -10.58 -7.05
CA SER A 188 5.83 -10.19 -6.62
C SER A 188 5.24 -9.12 -7.54
N ILE A 189 6.06 -8.18 -8.03
CA ILE A 189 5.63 -7.21 -9.05
C ILE A 189 5.27 -7.90 -10.37
N LEU A 190 6.06 -8.89 -10.82
CA LEU A 190 5.74 -9.65 -12.03
C LEU A 190 4.44 -10.46 -11.88
N GLU A 191 4.17 -11.00 -10.68
CA GLU A 191 2.89 -11.64 -10.35
C GLU A 191 1.75 -10.64 -10.53
N ILE A 192 1.83 -9.45 -9.91
CA ILE A 192 0.82 -8.38 -10.05
C ILE A 192 0.60 -8.02 -11.53
N GLU A 193 1.66 -7.73 -12.27
CA GLU A 193 1.56 -7.33 -13.69
C GLU A 193 0.85 -8.39 -14.53
N GLY A 194 1.14 -9.68 -14.29
CA GLY A 194 0.42 -10.78 -14.93
C GLY A 194 -1.07 -10.81 -14.59
N MET A 195 -1.41 -10.57 -13.31
CA MET A 195 -2.80 -10.51 -12.85
C MET A 195 -3.56 -9.32 -13.47
N GLU A 196 -2.97 -8.12 -13.45
CA GLU A 196 -3.55 -6.90 -14.03
C GLU A 196 -3.84 -7.08 -15.52
N ARG A 197 -2.85 -7.57 -16.27
CA ARG A 197 -2.99 -7.85 -17.71
C ARG A 197 -4.14 -8.82 -17.97
N ARG A 198 -4.16 -9.96 -17.28
CA ARG A 198 -5.18 -10.98 -17.51
C ARG A 198 -6.58 -10.50 -17.11
N GLN A 199 -6.71 -9.72 -16.04
CA GLN A 199 -7.99 -9.11 -15.67
C GLN A 199 -8.52 -8.21 -16.80
N ILE A 200 -7.68 -7.36 -17.39
CA ILE A 200 -8.05 -6.50 -18.52
C ILE A 200 -8.51 -7.36 -19.71
N GLU A 201 -7.72 -8.36 -20.09
CA GLU A 201 -8.01 -9.25 -21.23
C GLU A 201 -9.32 -10.03 -21.09
N GLN A 202 -9.68 -10.39 -19.85
CA GLN A 202 -10.87 -11.19 -19.55
C GLN A 202 -12.08 -10.37 -19.12
N SER A 203 -11.98 -9.05 -18.96
CA SER A 203 -13.15 -8.24 -18.65
C SER A 203 -14.13 -8.20 -19.82
N ASP A 204 -15.43 -8.17 -19.52
CA ASP A 204 -16.45 -8.02 -20.58
C ASP A 204 -16.34 -6.61 -21.20
N PHE A 205 -16.03 -5.61 -20.37
CA PHE A 205 -15.76 -4.23 -20.79
C PHE A 205 -14.49 -3.68 -20.13
N VAL A 206 -13.76 -2.86 -20.87
CA VAL A 206 -12.62 -2.10 -20.38
C VAL A 206 -12.93 -0.61 -20.59
N ALA A 207 -12.94 0.13 -19.50
CA ALA A 207 -13.09 1.57 -19.51
C ALA A 207 -11.75 2.25 -19.25
N SER A 208 -11.41 3.23 -20.06
CA SER A 208 -10.12 3.91 -19.97
C SER A 208 -10.30 5.42 -19.92
N PRO A 209 -9.48 6.14 -19.14
CA PRO A 209 -9.62 7.58 -18.99
C PRO A 209 -9.05 8.35 -20.18
N SER A 210 -8.29 7.68 -21.06
CA SER A 210 -7.74 8.27 -22.27
C SER A 210 -7.52 7.22 -23.35
N GLN A 211 -7.49 7.67 -24.61
CA GLN A 211 -7.13 6.83 -25.74
C GLN A 211 -5.68 6.37 -25.63
N TYR A 212 -4.79 7.24 -25.14
CA TYR A 212 -3.38 6.89 -24.88
C TYR A 212 -3.21 5.59 -24.08
N MET A 213 -4.02 5.36 -23.03
CA MET A 213 -3.88 4.14 -22.23
C MET A 213 -4.34 2.89 -22.97
N LEU A 214 -5.40 2.98 -23.75
CA LEU A 214 -5.85 1.88 -24.60
C LEU A 214 -4.76 1.52 -25.62
N ASP A 215 -4.18 2.55 -26.26
CA ASP A 215 -3.11 2.37 -27.23
C ASP A 215 -1.87 1.75 -26.57
N TRP A 216 -1.47 2.25 -25.39
CA TRP A 216 -0.33 1.70 -24.64
C TRP A 216 -0.53 0.22 -24.30
N TYR A 217 -1.71 -0.18 -23.82
CA TYR A 217 -2.00 -1.58 -23.52
C TYR A 217 -1.94 -2.46 -24.78
N ALA A 218 -2.54 -2.01 -25.88
CA ALA A 218 -2.51 -2.72 -27.15
C ALA A 218 -1.07 -2.86 -27.70
N GLU A 219 -0.27 -1.80 -27.65
CA GLU A 219 1.13 -1.78 -28.07
C GLU A 219 2.02 -2.69 -27.20
N ASN A 220 1.67 -2.87 -25.92
CA ASN A 220 2.37 -3.76 -24.98
C ASN A 220 1.80 -5.19 -24.94
N GLY A 221 0.95 -5.55 -25.93
CA GLY A 221 0.50 -6.90 -26.17
C GLY A 221 -0.71 -7.34 -25.35
N VAL A 222 -1.37 -6.44 -24.62
CA VAL A 222 -2.61 -6.73 -23.91
C VAL A 222 -3.77 -6.80 -24.91
N LYS A 223 -4.49 -7.92 -24.89
CA LYS A 223 -5.65 -8.14 -25.78
C LYS A 223 -6.89 -7.45 -25.22
N LEU A 224 -7.14 -6.24 -25.70
CA LEU A 224 -8.34 -5.47 -25.36
C LEU A 224 -9.63 -6.08 -25.95
N PRO A 225 -10.78 -6.03 -25.25
CA PRO A 225 -12.03 -6.59 -25.73
C PRO A 225 -12.58 -5.80 -26.93
N ALA A 226 -12.77 -6.48 -28.07
CA ALA A 226 -13.09 -5.83 -29.36
C ALA A 226 -14.38 -4.98 -29.38
N ASN A 227 -15.40 -5.36 -28.60
CA ASN A 227 -16.71 -4.68 -28.55
C ASN A 227 -17.02 -4.07 -27.18
N GLY A 228 -16.00 -3.95 -26.31
CA GLY A 228 -16.17 -3.60 -24.90
C GLY A 228 -15.35 -2.39 -24.45
N LEU A 229 -14.92 -1.52 -25.37
CA LEU A 229 -14.08 -0.37 -25.03
C LEU A 229 -14.91 0.88 -24.77
N ILE A 230 -14.62 1.50 -23.64
CA ILE A 230 -15.23 2.76 -23.23
C ILE A 230 -14.07 3.75 -23.06
N ASN A 231 -14.10 4.84 -23.81
CA ASN A 231 -13.17 5.93 -23.62
C ASN A 231 -13.83 6.98 -22.72
N TRP A 232 -13.04 7.55 -21.81
CA TRP A 232 -13.38 8.51 -20.75
C TRP A 232 -14.00 7.90 -19.50
N LEU A 233 -13.27 8.01 -18.38
CA LEU A 233 -13.84 7.77 -17.04
C LEU A 233 -14.61 9.00 -16.56
N LEU A 234 -15.51 8.82 -15.61
CA LEU A 234 -16.23 9.89 -14.94
C LEU A 234 -15.51 10.31 -13.64
N PRO A 235 -14.57 11.27 -13.66
CA PRO A 235 -14.00 11.80 -12.41
C PRO A 235 -15.05 12.60 -11.64
N ARG A 236 -15.02 12.51 -10.31
CA ARG A 236 -15.96 13.21 -9.39
C ARG A 236 -16.04 14.73 -9.60
N TRP A 237 -15.07 15.37 -10.23
CA TRP A 237 -14.95 16.84 -10.28
C TRP A 237 -15.90 17.47 -11.31
N LEU A 238 -16.80 16.64 -11.83
CA LEU A 238 -17.89 16.96 -12.72
C LEU A 238 -19.23 17.13 -11.96
N GLU A 239 -19.26 16.98 -10.63
CA GLU A 239 -20.48 17.01 -9.78
C GLU A 239 -21.15 18.38 -9.58
N LYS A 240 -20.80 19.42 -10.33
CA LYS A 240 -21.48 20.72 -10.19
C LYS A 240 -21.64 21.42 -11.53
N THR A 241 -22.73 21.12 -12.23
CA THR A 241 -23.65 22.13 -12.78
C THR A 241 -24.83 21.45 -13.47
N GLU A 242 -26.06 21.81 -13.08
CA GLU A 242 -27.29 21.46 -13.83
C GLU A 242 -27.34 22.13 -15.21
N THR A 243 -26.41 23.07 -15.47
CA THR A 243 -26.22 23.78 -16.72
C THR A 243 -24.92 23.32 -17.39
N PRO A 244 -24.88 23.10 -18.71
CA PRO A 244 -23.61 22.92 -19.41
C PRO A 244 -22.78 24.20 -19.25
N VAL A 245 -21.78 24.18 -18.38
CA VAL A 245 -20.81 25.27 -18.27
C VAL A 245 -19.58 24.82 -19.03
N GLU A 246 -19.19 25.58 -20.04
CA GLU A 246 -17.90 25.38 -20.69
C GLU A 246 -16.80 25.54 -19.64
N LEU A 247 -16.05 24.46 -19.37
CA LEU A 247 -14.98 24.49 -18.39
C LEU A 247 -13.81 25.29 -18.97
N THR A 248 -13.63 26.50 -18.48
CA THR A 248 -12.58 27.43 -18.92
C THR A 248 -11.78 27.96 -17.74
N THR A 249 -10.47 28.11 -17.90
CA THR A 249 -9.62 28.77 -16.90
C THR A 249 -9.79 30.29 -16.94
N ARG A 250 -9.51 30.95 -15.82
CA ARG A 250 -9.26 32.40 -15.86
C ARG A 250 -7.95 32.69 -16.62
N PRO A 251 -7.84 33.84 -17.31
CA PRO A 251 -6.59 34.26 -17.93
C PRO A 251 -5.62 34.83 -16.88
N ILE A 252 -4.33 34.87 -17.23
CA ILE A 252 -3.30 35.66 -16.54
C ILE A 252 -3.00 36.89 -17.40
N ALA A 253 -3.09 38.09 -16.85
CA ALA A 253 -2.73 39.30 -17.61
C ALA A 253 -1.19 39.48 -17.69
N PRO A 254 -0.68 40.18 -18.72
CA PRO A 254 0.74 40.51 -18.84
C PRO A 254 1.32 41.09 -17.53
N GLY A 255 2.45 40.56 -17.06
CA GLY A 255 3.17 41.05 -15.87
C GLY A 255 2.53 40.70 -14.52
N GLN A 256 1.41 39.96 -14.49
CA GLN A 256 0.74 39.59 -13.23
C GLN A 256 1.19 38.26 -12.64
N LEU A 257 1.98 37.45 -13.34
CA LEU A 257 2.48 36.20 -12.78
C LEU A 257 3.45 36.47 -11.62
N LYS A 258 3.13 35.97 -10.42
CA LYS A 258 3.95 36.13 -9.20
C LYS A 258 4.39 34.81 -8.56
N GLU A 259 3.69 33.72 -8.85
CA GLU A 259 3.94 32.43 -8.21
C GLU A 259 3.81 31.28 -9.21
N LEU A 260 4.70 30.30 -9.12
CA LEU A 260 4.55 29.00 -9.78
C LEU A 260 4.21 27.94 -8.76
N ILE A 261 3.19 27.14 -9.04
CA ILE A 261 2.79 26.01 -8.19
C ILE A 261 3.11 24.71 -8.93
N PHE A 262 4.16 23.99 -8.54
CA PHE A 262 4.32 22.60 -8.97
C PHE A 262 3.18 21.78 -8.38
N PHE A 263 2.36 21.17 -9.23
CA PHE A 263 1.14 20.49 -8.80
C PHE A 263 1.18 18.99 -9.13
N GLY A 264 1.59 18.18 -8.15
CA GLY A 264 1.73 16.73 -8.30
C GLY A 264 2.63 16.10 -7.23
N ARG A 265 2.69 14.76 -7.20
CA ARG A 265 3.64 14.03 -6.34
C ARG A 265 5.08 14.35 -6.74
N HIS A 266 6.02 14.36 -5.79
CA HIS A 266 7.42 14.68 -6.05
C HIS A 266 8.22 13.47 -6.57
N GLU A 267 7.68 12.76 -7.57
CA GLU A 267 8.31 11.61 -8.20
C GLU A 267 8.93 11.99 -9.57
N PRO A 268 9.96 11.28 -10.06
CA PRO A 268 10.61 11.59 -11.34
C PRO A 268 9.63 11.70 -12.52
N ARG A 269 8.65 10.79 -12.62
CA ARG A 269 7.62 10.79 -13.67
C ARG A 269 6.78 12.05 -13.71
N LYS A 270 6.54 12.71 -12.57
CA LYS A 270 5.82 13.99 -12.47
C LYS A 270 6.68 15.18 -12.87
N GLY A 271 7.91 14.94 -13.30
CA GLY A 271 8.78 15.96 -13.89
C GLY A 271 9.36 16.92 -12.87
N ILE A 272 9.50 16.51 -11.60
CA ILE A 272 10.05 17.35 -10.54
C ILE A 272 11.46 17.86 -10.90
N GLU A 273 12.29 17.02 -11.52
CA GLU A 273 13.63 17.39 -11.99
C GLU A 273 13.59 18.38 -13.15
N ILE A 274 12.66 18.20 -14.10
CA ILE A 274 12.42 19.14 -15.21
C ILE A 274 12.00 20.50 -14.67
N PHE A 275 11.10 20.51 -13.68
CA PHE A 275 10.61 21.73 -13.07
C PHE A 275 11.73 22.49 -12.37
N VAL A 276 12.50 21.82 -11.50
CA VAL A 276 13.64 22.42 -10.79
C VAL A 276 14.66 23.00 -11.79
N GLU A 277 14.97 22.26 -12.85
CA GLU A 277 15.92 22.69 -13.87
C GLU A 277 15.35 23.85 -14.73
N ALA A 278 14.03 23.94 -14.90
CA ALA A 278 13.37 25.10 -15.51
C ALA A 278 13.43 26.33 -14.59
N VAL A 279 13.15 26.19 -13.29
CA VAL A 279 13.26 27.26 -12.29
C VAL A 279 14.66 27.84 -12.25
N LYS A 280 15.71 27.01 -12.33
CA LYS A 280 17.10 27.48 -12.46
C LYS A 280 17.33 28.38 -13.67
N ARG A 281 16.70 28.07 -14.82
CA ARG A 281 16.79 28.89 -16.04
C ARG A 281 16.00 30.20 -15.95
N LEU A 282 15.00 30.26 -15.07
CA LEU A 282 14.18 31.45 -14.79
C LEU A 282 14.86 32.40 -13.80
N SER A 283 15.71 31.89 -12.91
CA SER A 283 16.41 32.67 -11.89
C SER A 283 17.08 33.92 -12.47
N GLY A 284 16.78 35.08 -11.89
CA GLY A 284 17.29 36.39 -12.32
C GLY A 284 16.64 36.99 -13.57
N LYS A 285 15.69 36.30 -14.22
CA LYS A 285 14.94 36.81 -15.38
C LYS A 285 13.52 37.25 -15.05
N VAL A 286 12.94 36.65 -14.03
CA VAL A 286 11.58 36.93 -13.55
C VAL A 286 11.57 36.78 -12.02
N ASP A 287 10.83 37.64 -11.35
CA ASP A 287 10.66 37.62 -9.90
C ASP A 287 9.44 36.76 -9.54
N LEU A 288 9.68 35.55 -9.02
CA LEU A 288 8.64 34.55 -8.75
C LEU A 288 8.92 33.82 -7.44
N ASP A 289 7.85 33.53 -6.70
CA ASP A 289 7.86 32.52 -5.65
C ASP A 289 7.51 31.14 -6.22
N ILE A 290 7.99 30.07 -5.59
CA ILE A 290 7.73 28.70 -5.99
C ILE A 290 7.08 27.93 -4.86
N THR A 291 5.93 27.32 -5.15
CA THR A 291 5.24 26.41 -4.24
C THR A 291 5.26 24.99 -4.80
N PHE A 292 5.74 24.04 -4.00
CA PHE A 292 5.73 22.61 -4.29
C PHE A 292 4.55 21.97 -3.56
N LEU A 293 3.48 21.69 -4.29
CA LEU A 293 2.22 21.16 -3.78
C LEU A 293 2.06 19.68 -4.15
N GLY A 294 2.32 18.81 -3.17
CA GLY A 294 2.14 17.37 -3.28
C GLY A 294 3.08 16.58 -2.38
N ARG A 295 2.73 15.30 -2.17
CA ARG A 295 3.47 14.40 -1.28
C ARG A 295 4.92 14.24 -1.73
N PHE A 296 5.83 14.27 -0.76
CA PHE A 296 7.27 14.11 -1.02
C PHE A 296 7.59 12.66 -1.35
N ASP A 297 8.54 12.45 -2.25
CA ASP A 297 9.02 11.13 -2.65
C ASP A 297 10.56 11.13 -2.76
N MET A 298 11.12 10.07 -3.33
CA MET A 298 12.54 9.88 -3.56
C MET A 298 12.92 10.11 -5.03
N ILE A 299 14.05 10.78 -5.26
CA ILE A 299 14.69 10.97 -6.57
C ILE A 299 16.07 10.32 -6.48
N ASP A 300 16.31 9.21 -7.18
CA ASP A 300 17.58 8.45 -7.10
C ASP A 300 18.04 8.14 -5.64
N ARG A 301 17.06 7.81 -4.80
CA ARG A 301 17.19 7.59 -3.33
C ARG A 301 17.52 8.83 -2.49
N GLU A 302 17.54 10.03 -3.05
CA GLU A 302 17.56 11.29 -2.29
C GLU A 302 16.12 11.75 -2.02
N ASN A 303 15.84 12.26 -0.82
CA ASN A 303 14.55 12.88 -0.53
C ASN A 303 14.31 14.07 -1.46
N SER A 304 13.15 14.14 -2.11
CA SER A 304 12.82 15.17 -3.10
C SER A 304 12.98 16.61 -2.59
N VAL A 305 12.64 16.92 -1.34
CA VAL A 305 12.84 18.27 -0.78
C VAL A 305 14.32 18.56 -0.57
N SER A 306 15.10 17.57 -0.14
CA SER A 306 16.56 17.67 -0.03
C SER A 306 17.20 17.96 -1.39
N TYR A 307 16.77 17.24 -2.44
CA TYR A 307 17.16 17.49 -3.82
C TYR A 307 16.82 18.93 -4.26
N ILE A 308 15.59 19.40 -3.99
CA ILE A 308 15.14 20.75 -4.39
C ILE A 308 15.95 21.83 -3.69
N LEU A 309 16.10 21.77 -2.36
CA LEU A 309 16.85 22.75 -1.57
C LEU A 309 18.31 22.87 -2.04
N ARG A 310 18.92 21.74 -2.42
CA ARG A 310 20.29 21.71 -2.94
C ARG A 310 20.39 22.36 -4.32
N HIS A 311 19.47 22.06 -5.24
CA HIS A 311 19.52 22.56 -6.62
C HIS A 311 19.03 24.00 -6.77
N LEU A 312 18.15 24.45 -5.86
CA LEU A 312 17.61 25.81 -5.81
C LEU A 312 18.21 26.63 -4.66
N ARG A 313 19.42 26.28 -4.19
CA ARG A 313 20.10 26.97 -3.09
C ARG A 313 20.13 28.49 -3.29
N ASP A 314 20.55 28.92 -4.48
CA ASP A 314 20.76 30.33 -4.83
C ASP A 314 19.53 30.95 -5.53
N PHE A 315 18.39 30.27 -5.54
CA PHE A 315 17.17 30.83 -6.11
C PHE A 315 16.68 32.01 -5.22
N PRO A 316 16.48 33.21 -5.78
CA PRO A 316 16.22 34.41 -4.97
C PRO A 316 14.81 34.47 -4.37
N GLY A 317 13.84 33.78 -4.97
CA GLY A 317 12.46 33.73 -4.50
C GLY A 317 12.25 32.72 -3.35
N ARG A 318 11.08 32.79 -2.72
CA ARG A 318 10.70 31.87 -1.63
C ARG A 318 10.36 30.50 -2.18
N LEU A 319 10.75 29.44 -1.45
CA LEU A 319 10.30 28.07 -1.73
C LEU A 319 9.35 27.61 -0.62
N THR A 320 8.13 27.26 -1.01
CA THR A 320 7.11 26.72 -0.10
C THR A 320 6.89 25.24 -0.39
N PHE A 321 6.87 24.39 0.64
CA PHE A 321 6.68 22.94 0.49
C PHE A 321 5.43 22.47 1.23
N LEU A 322 4.47 21.89 0.51
CA LEU A 322 3.15 21.51 1.03
C LEU A 322 2.88 20.02 0.73
N GLY A 323 3.42 19.14 1.59
CA GLY A 323 3.40 17.68 1.39
C GLY A 323 2.21 16.93 1.99
N ASP A 324 1.45 17.56 2.89
CA ASP A 324 0.42 16.91 3.73
C ASP A 324 -0.99 17.44 3.48
N TYR A 325 -1.20 18.14 2.36
CA TYR A 325 -2.48 18.76 2.06
C TYR A 325 -3.50 17.73 1.58
N THR A 326 -4.72 17.80 2.14
CA THR A 326 -5.89 17.17 1.52
C THR A 326 -6.25 17.93 0.25
N GLN A 327 -6.96 17.26 -0.66
CA GLN A 327 -7.42 17.86 -1.91
C GLN A 327 -8.21 19.16 -1.68
N ASP A 328 -9.18 19.18 -0.76
CA ASP A 328 -9.96 20.37 -0.45
C ASP A 328 -9.13 21.54 0.10
N ARG A 329 -8.03 21.24 0.82
CA ARG A 329 -7.10 22.26 1.29
C ARG A 329 -6.26 22.80 0.12
N ALA A 330 -5.77 21.92 -0.74
CA ALA A 330 -5.05 22.28 -1.96
C ALA A 330 -5.88 23.18 -2.88
N HIS A 331 -7.15 22.82 -3.14
CA HIS A 331 -8.06 23.62 -3.97
C HIS A 331 -8.30 25.01 -3.40
N ARG A 332 -8.62 25.10 -2.09
CA ARG A 332 -8.84 26.39 -1.43
C ARG A 332 -7.60 27.28 -1.47
N LEU A 333 -6.42 26.71 -1.28
CA LEU A 333 -5.17 27.44 -1.40
C LEU A 333 -5.00 28.01 -2.81
N MET A 334 -5.11 27.19 -3.85
CA MET A 334 -4.92 27.64 -5.24
C MET A 334 -5.93 28.71 -5.66
N LEU A 335 -7.19 28.59 -5.23
CA LEU A 335 -8.23 29.61 -5.48
C LEU A 335 -7.90 30.97 -4.84
N GLN A 336 -7.17 30.97 -3.71
CA GLN A 336 -6.71 32.18 -3.03
C GLN A 336 -5.44 32.79 -3.63
N ARG A 337 -4.86 32.19 -4.68
CA ARG A 337 -3.66 32.67 -5.38
C ARG A 337 -4.02 33.13 -6.80
N PRO A 338 -4.60 34.33 -6.99
CA PRO A 338 -5.05 34.81 -8.31
C PRO A 338 -3.91 34.94 -9.33
N ASP A 339 -2.71 35.22 -8.85
CA ASP A 339 -1.51 35.54 -9.62
C ASP A 339 -0.57 34.33 -9.80
N ALA A 340 -1.07 33.11 -9.55
CA ALA A 340 -0.31 31.87 -9.63
C ALA A 340 -0.63 31.07 -10.90
N LEU A 341 0.40 30.41 -11.44
CA LEU A 341 0.30 29.42 -12.51
C LEU A 341 0.58 28.03 -11.97
N CYS A 342 -0.36 27.10 -12.12
CA CYS A 342 -0.14 25.69 -11.78
C CYS A 342 0.69 25.02 -12.88
N VAL A 343 1.76 24.33 -12.53
CA VAL A 343 2.68 23.68 -13.48
C VAL A 343 2.68 22.18 -13.25
N MET A 344 2.41 21.41 -14.31
CA MET A 344 2.37 19.94 -14.34
C MET A 344 3.35 19.42 -15.41
N PRO A 345 4.66 19.40 -15.13
CA PRO A 345 5.70 19.17 -16.12
C PRO A 345 6.04 17.69 -16.32
N SER A 346 5.04 16.81 -16.19
CA SER A 346 5.20 15.37 -16.19
C SER A 346 5.90 14.84 -17.44
N LEU A 347 6.76 13.83 -17.26
CA LEU A 347 7.41 13.11 -18.36
C LEU A 347 6.41 12.22 -19.12
N ILE A 348 5.42 11.71 -18.41
CA ILE A 348 4.31 10.94 -18.98
C ILE A 348 3.09 11.03 -18.06
N GLU A 349 1.91 11.10 -18.67
CA GLU A 349 0.62 11.03 -17.97
C GLU A 349 -0.37 10.22 -18.80
N ASN A 350 -1.33 9.59 -18.14
CA ASN A 350 -2.43 8.97 -18.85
C ASN A 350 -3.57 9.96 -19.13
N SER A 351 -4.21 10.46 -18.09
CA SER A 351 -5.32 11.41 -18.09
C SER A 351 -5.21 12.13 -16.75
N PRO A 352 -4.29 13.10 -16.64
CA PRO A 352 -3.88 13.65 -15.37
C PRO A 352 -5.04 14.34 -14.68
N CYS A 353 -5.44 13.82 -13.51
CA CYS A 353 -6.52 14.42 -12.75
C CYS A 353 -6.21 15.90 -12.48
N THR A 354 -4.98 16.26 -12.07
CA THR A 354 -4.55 17.64 -11.80
C THR A 354 -4.89 18.66 -12.91
N VAL A 355 -4.85 18.26 -14.18
CA VAL A 355 -5.28 19.12 -15.30
C VAL A 355 -6.79 19.27 -15.33
N GLY A 356 -7.55 18.18 -15.12
CA GLY A 356 -9.00 18.24 -14.92
C GLY A 356 -9.40 19.13 -13.73
N GLU A 357 -8.60 19.15 -12.66
CA GLU A 357 -8.79 20.02 -11.47
C GLU A 357 -8.70 21.47 -11.86
N ALA A 358 -7.63 21.81 -12.57
CA ALA A 358 -7.37 23.17 -12.98
C ALA A 358 -8.49 23.68 -13.90
N LEU A 359 -8.92 22.84 -14.86
CA LEU A 359 -10.05 23.16 -15.75
C LEU A 359 -11.36 23.34 -14.98
N THR A 360 -11.69 22.43 -14.06
CA THR A 360 -12.92 22.51 -13.25
C THR A 360 -12.94 23.74 -12.34
N LEU A 361 -11.82 24.05 -11.69
CA LEU A 361 -11.71 25.17 -10.74
C LEU A 361 -11.44 26.52 -11.42
N GLY A 362 -11.24 26.51 -12.74
CA GLY A 362 -10.89 27.70 -13.52
C GLY A 362 -9.48 28.23 -13.23
N LEU A 363 -8.54 27.38 -12.80
CA LEU A 363 -7.16 27.75 -12.45
C LEU A 363 -6.27 27.80 -13.70
N PRO A 364 -5.46 28.86 -13.90
CA PRO A 364 -4.47 28.90 -14.97
C PRO A 364 -3.43 27.79 -14.78
N PHE A 365 -3.07 27.10 -15.85
CA PHE A 365 -2.08 26.04 -15.77
C PHE A 365 -1.21 25.91 -17.03
N LEU A 366 -0.06 25.28 -16.84
CA LEU A 366 0.83 24.83 -17.91
C LEU A 366 1.20 23.36 -17.66
N ALA A 367 0.86 22.48 -18.61
CA ALA A 367 1.10 21.05 -18.51
C ALA A 367 2.01 20.55 -19.64
N SER A 368 2.62 19.38 -19.45
CA SER A 368 3.39 18.75 -20.53
C SER A 368 2.48 18.10 -21.57
N ASP A 369 2.84 18.23 -22.85
CA ASP A 369 2.16 17.57 -23.97
C ASP A 369 2.60 16.10 -24.07
N VAL A 370 2.14 15.29 -23.14
CA VAL A 370 2.52 13.87 -23.01
C VAL A 370 1.31 12.99 -22.72
N GLY A 371 1.37 11.76 -23.25
CA GLY A 371 0.30 10.77 -23.16
C GLY A 371 -1.08 11.37 -23.45
N GLY A 372 -2.08 11.10 -22.62
CA GLY A 372 -3.45 11.59 -22.86
C GLY A 372 -3.75 12.99 -22.30
N THR A 373 -2.74 13.77 -21.92
CA THR A 373 -2.94 15.15 -21.40
C THR A 373 -3.61 16.05 -22.45
N HIS A 374 -3.19 15.94 -23.70
CA HIS A 374 -3.73 16.75 -24.80
C HIS A 374 -5.19 16.43 -25.12
N GLU A 375 -5.66 15.23 -24.75
CA GLU A 375 -7.05 14.82 -24.95
C GLU A 375 -8.01 15.61 -24.04
N LEU A 376 -7.51 16.20 -22.93
CA LEU A 376 -8.31 16.99 -21.98
C LEU A 376 -8.55 18.44 -22.43
N ILE A 377 -7.80 18.95 -23.41
CA ILE A 377 -7.73 20.37 -23.77
C ILE A 377 -8.17 20.57 -25.23
N ARG A 378 -9.05 21.55 -25.49
CA ARG A 378 -9.50 21.85 -26.87
C ARG A 378 -8.32 22.24 -27.74
N ASN A 379 -8.37 21.86 -29.02
CA ASN A 379 -7.27 22.07 -29.97
C ASN A 379 -6.77 23.52 -29.99
N GLU A 380 -7.69 24.48 -29.95
CA GLU A 380 -7.43 25.92 -29.97
C GLU A 380 -6.72 26.46 -28.72
N SER A 381 -6.79 25.78 -27.57
CA SER A 381 -6.12 26.19 -26.33
C SER A 381 -4.83 25.41 -26.04
N ARG A 382 -4.48 24.42 -26.86
CA ARG A 382 -3.32 23.55 -26.61
C ARG A 382 -2.01 24.32 -26.62
N ASP A 383 -1.81 25.22 -27.57
CA ASP A 383 -0.58 26.00 -27.66
C ASP A 383 -0.36 26.88 -26.43
N ASP A 384 -1.42 27.31 -25.74
CA ASP A 384 -1.38 28.14 -24.54
C ASP A 384 -1.16 27.35 -23.25
N ALA A 385 -1.67 26.12 -23.20
CA ALA A 385 -1.69 25.28 -22.00
C ALA A 385 -0.65 24.17 -21.98
N LEU A 386 -0.08 23.82 -23.14
CA LEU A 386 0.82 22.67 -23.29
C LEU A 386 2.24 23.08 -23.70
N VAL A 387 3.20 22.30 -23.24
CA VAL A 387 4.63 22.46 -23.57
C VAL A 387 5.32 21.10 -23.65
N LYS A 388 6.40 21.00 -24.42
CA LYS A 388 7.22 19.78 -24.42
C LYS A 388 7.81 19.54 -23.02
N PRO A 389 7.97 18.27 -22.57
CA PRO A 389 8.50 17.91 -21.26
C PRO A 389 10.03 18.11 -21.19
N VAL A 390 10.49 19.33 -21.43
CA VAL A 390 11.91 19.71 -21.44
C VAL A 390 12.06 21.04 -20.71
N ALA A 391 13.04 21.11 -19.81
CA ALA A 391 13.18 22.24 -18.91
C ALA A 391 13.43 23.59 -19.62
N SER A 392 14.09 23.60 -20.79
CA SER A 392 14.24 24.81 -21.60
C SER A 392 12.91 25.29 -22.19
N ALA A 393 12.14 24.39 -22.80
CA ALA A 393 10.84 24.72 -23.37
C ALA A 393 9.87 25.21 -22.30
N LEU A 394 9.86 24.55 -21.13
CA LEU A 394 9.06 24.95 -19.98
C LEU A 394 9.43 26.37 -19.50
N ALA A 395 10.72 26.64 -19.29
CA ALA A 395 11.19 27.96 -18.87
C ALA A 395 10.85 29.05 -19.91
N GLU A 396 11.06 28.80 -21.20
CA GLU A 396 10.73 29.73 -22.27
C GLU A 396 9.22 30.04 -22.32
N LYS A 397 8.37 29.03 -22.14
CA LYS A 397 6.92 29.22 -22.10
C LYS A 397 6.47 30.01 -20.87
N ILE A 398 7.07 29.76 -19.70
CA ILE A 398 6.82 30.54 -18.48
C ILE A 398 7.23 32.00 -18.65
N LEU A 399 8.40 32.28 -19.26
CA LEU A 399 8.82 33.67 -19.53
C LEU A 399 7.82 34.39 -20.45
N LYS A 400 7.35 33.71 -21.51
CA LYS A 400 6.31 34.26 -22.40
C LYS A 400 5.01 34.55 -21.65
N ILE A 401 4.59 33.67 -20.74
CA ILE A 401 3.39 33.89 -19.92
C ILE A 401 3.60 35.06 -18.96
N ALA A 402 4.78 35.17 -18.33
CA ALA A 402 5.10 36.30 -17.46
C ALA A 402 5.06 37.64 -18.22
N GLU A 403 5.57 37.67 -19.45
CA GLU A 403 5.66 38.88 -20.28
C GLU A 403 4.34 39.26 -20.96
N HIS A 404 3.63 38.28 -21.52
CA HIS A 404 2.46 38.50 -22.40
C HIS A 404 1.15 37.99 -21.82
N GLY A 405 1.16 37.38 -20.64
CA GLY A 405 0.00 36.74 -20.04
C GLY A 405 -0.31 35.37 -20.64
N GLN A 406 -1.36 34.74 -20.12
CA GLN A 406 -1.94 33.51 -20.64
C GLN A 406 -3.44 33.73 -20.89
N PRO A 407 -3.97 33.41 -22.07
CA PRO A 407 -5.41 33.46 -22.30
C PRO A 407 -6.15 32.34 -21.52
N ALA A 408 -7.48 32.40 -21.52
CA ALA A 408 -8.30 31.33 -20.95
C ALA A 408 -8.11 30.02 -21.74
N VAL A 409 -7.96 28.91 -21.01
CA VAL A 409 -7.81 27.57 -21.57
C VAL A 409 -9.15 26.84 -21.46
N SER A 410 -9.65 26.29 -22.57
CA SER A 410 -10.91 25.55 -22.61
C SER A 410 -10.70 24.03 -22.58
N ALA A 411 -11.55 23.33 -21.82
CA ALA A 411 -11.56 21.87 -21.75
C ALA A 411 -12.18 21.24 -23.02
N ALA A 412 -11.62 20.11 -23.45
CA ALA A 412 -12.26 19.25 -24.46
C ALA A 412 -13.37 18.36 -23.85
N LEU A 413 -13.40 18.23 -22.52
CA LEU A 413 -14.35 17.42 -21.79
C LEU A 413 -15.66 18.16 -21.52
N ASP A 414 -16.78 17.46 -21.73
CA ASP A 414 -18.12 17.90 -21.31
C ASP A 414 -18.63 16.97 -20.19
N PRO A 415 -18.69 17.45 -18.94
CA PRO A 415 -19.18 16.70 -17.78
C PRO A 415 -20.50 15.97 -17.99
N VAL A 416 -21.48 16.67 -18.57
CA VAL A 416 -22.85 16.22 -18.72
C VAL A 416 -22.89 15.11 -19.78
N GLN A 417 -22.23 15.34 -20.92
CA GLN A 417 -22.16 14.32 -21.97
C GLN A 417 -21.43 13.05 -21.52
N ILE A 418 -20.39 13.16 -20.70
CA ILE A 418 -19.69 11.98 -20.17
C ILE A 418 -20.63 11.19 -19.25
N ALA A 419 -21.33 11.86 -18.33
CA ALA A 419 -22.31 11.21 -17.45
C ALA A 419 -23.43 10.51 -18.24
N ASP A 420 -24.01 11.19 -19.24
CA ASP A 420 -25.08 10.64 -20.09
C ASP A 420 -24.60 9.43 -20.92
N ARG A 421 -23.34 9.44 -21.39
CA ARG A 421 -22.76 8.30 -22.11
C ARG A 421 -22.59 7.09 -21.21
N TRP A 422 -22.13 7.30 -19.98
CA TRP A 422 -22.00 6.22 -18.98
C TRP A 422 -23.37 5.64 -18.63
N GLU A 423 -24.37 6.50 -18.39
CA GLU A 423 -25.75 6.06 -18.15
C GLU A 423 -26.29 5.23 -19.31
N LYS A 424 -26.17 5.74 -20.54
CA LYS A 424 -26.63 5.03 -21.73
C LYS A 424 -25.92 3.68 -21.88
N LEU A 425 -24.62 3.65 -21.66
CA LEU A 425 -23.85 2.41 -21.68
C LEU A 425 -24.43 1.41 -20.67
N HIS A 426 -24.58 1.79 -19.40
CA HIS A 426 -25.10 0.87 -18.37
C HIS A 426 -26.52 0.39 -18.68
N ALA A 427 -27.36 1.23 -19.29
CA ALA A 427 -28.66 0.81 -19.80
C ALA A 427 -28.56 -0.19 -20.97
N ASP A 428 -27.66 0.04 -21.93
CA ASP A 428 -27.42 -0.85 -23.08
C ASP A 428 -26.78 -2.19 -22.65
N LEU A 429 -25.94 -2.17 -21.62
CA LEU A 429 -25.29 -3.35 -21.02
C LEU A 429 -26.34 -4.37 -20.52
N GLN A 430 -27.46 -3.90 -19.99
CA GLN A 430 -28.58 -4.75 -19.55
C GLN A 430 -29.25 -5.52 -20.70
N ALA A 431 -29.20 -4.98 -21.91
CA ALA A 431 -29.87 -5.56 -23.08
C ALA A 431 -29.03 -6.60 -23.85
N THR A 432 -27.72 -6.69 -23.56
CA THR A 432 -26.75 -7.31 -24.48
C THR A 432 -25.83 -8.35 -23.84
N ILE A 433 -26.13 -8.87 -22.63
CA ILE A 433 -25.27 -9.89 -22.00
C ILE A 433 -25.40 -11.21 -22.78
N PRO A 434 -24.36 -11.69 -23.46
CA PRO A 434 -24.35 -13.08 -23.90
C PRO A 434 -24.22 -13.91 -22.62
N ALA A 435 -25.25 -14.69 -22.30
CA ALA A 435 -25.14 -15.67 -21.24
C ALA A 435 -23.95 -16.58 -21.58
N ARG A 436 -22.95 -16.64 -20.69
CA ARG A 436 -21.82 -17.56 -20.84
C ARG A 436 -22.26 -18.90 -20.26
N VAL A 437 -23.01 -19.63 -21.07
CA VAL A 437 -23.48 -20.98 -20.76
C VAL A 437 -22.54 -21.95 -21.46
N ALA A 438 -22.14 -23.00 -20.74
CA ALA A 438 -21.38 -24.08 -21.33
C ALA A 438 -22.17 -24.71 -22.49
N ALA A 439 -21.47 -25.21 -23.50
CA ALA A 439 -22.07 -26.12 -24.45
C ALA A 439 -22.56 -27.37 -23.72
N ASP A 440 -23.68 -27.97 -24.17
CA ASP A 440 -24.22 -29.23 -23.63
C ASP A 440 -23.34 -30.46 -23.97
N ASP A 441 -22.09 -30.24 -24.42
CA ASP A 441 -21.16 -31.30 -24.71
C ASP A 441 -20.66 -31.97 -23.42
N LYS A 442 -20.58 -33.30 -23.47
CA LYS A 442 -20.13 -34.13 -22.35
C LYS A 442 -18.94 -34.98 -22.80
N PRO A 443 -17.75 -34.39 -23.01
CA PRO A 443 -16.56 -35.13 -23.43
C PRO A 443 -16.14 -36.16 -22.38
N LEU A 444 -15.57 -37.29 -22.83
CA LEU A 444 -15.00 -38.28 -21.91
C LEU A 444 -13.77 -37.71 -21.19
N VAL A 445 -13.73 -37.84 -19.87
CA VAL A 445 -12.57 -37.49 -19.04
C VAL A 445 -11.89 -38.77 -18.56
N SER A 446 -10.60 -38.93 -18.88
CA SER A 446 -9.77 -40.00 -18.32
C SER A 446 -9.06 -39.51 -17.07
N ILE A 447 -9.46 -40.02 -15.91
CA ILE A 447 -8.85 -39.71 -14.62
C ILE A 447 -7.69 -40.66 -14.39
N ILE A 448 -6.48 -40.13 -14.26
CA ILE A 448 -5.24 -40.88 -14.10
C ILE A 448 -4.80 -40.78 -12.65
N VAL A 449 -4.89 -41.90 -11.95
CA VAL A 449 -4.48 -42.02 -10.55
C VAL A 449 -3.15 -42.74 -10.49
N THR A 450 -2.16 -42.16 -9.83
CA THR A 450 -0.86 -42.81 -9.61
C THR A 450 -0.72 -43.25 -8.17
N HIS A 451 -0.24 -44.46 -7.97
CA HIS A 451 -0.19 -45.08 -6.66
C HIS A 451 1.16 -45.77 -6.40
N TYR A 452 1.65 -45.63 -5.18
CA TYR A 452 2.77 -46.42 -4.67
C TYR A 452 2.63 -46.63 -3.16
N GLU A 453 2.36 -47.86 -2.75
CA GLU A 453 2.44 -48.30 -1.35
C GLU A 453 1.56 -47.57 -0.32
N ARG A 454 0.40 -47.04 -0.73
CA ARG A 454 -0.55 -46.31 0.14
C ARG A 454 -1.99 -46.85 0.06
N PRO A 455 -2.23 -48.17 0.33
CA PRO A 455 -3.48 -48.85 -0.04
C PRO A 455 -4.75 -48.20 0.53
N ASP A 456 -4.68 -47.61 1.72
CA ASP A 456 -5.83 -46.96 2.35
C ASP A 456 -6.18 -45.64 1.65
N LEU A 457 -5.18 -44.86 1.22
CA LEU A 457 -5.39 -43.58 0.55
C LEU A 457 -5.97 -43.76 -0.84
N VAL A 458 -5.40 -44.68 -1.64
CA VAL A 458 -5.91 -44.97 -2.99
C VAL A 458 -7.33 -45.51 -2.96
N THR A 459 -7.68 -46.30 -1.94
CA THR A 459 -9.05 -46.80 -1.75
C THR A 459 -10.00 -45.61 -1.58
N ARG A 460 -9.66 -44.67 -0.70
CA ARG A 460 -10.46 -43.46 -0.47
C ARG A 460 -10.55 -42.57 -1.71
N ALA A 461 -9.42 -42.35 -2.41
CA ALA A 461 -9.39 -41.56 -3.63
C ALA A 461 -10.32 -42.14 -4.70
N VAL A 462 -10.23 -43.46 -4.97
CA VAL A 462 -11.11 -44.13 -5.94
C VAL A 462 -12.59 -44.02 -5.54
N GLU A 463 -12.92 -44.20 -4.25
CA GLU A 463 -14.30 -44.05 -3.77
C GLU A 463 -14.89 -42.66 -4.06
N HIS A 464 -14.10 -41.61 -3.87
CA HIS A 464 -14.51 -40.23 -4.17
C HIS A 464 -14.59 -39.93 -5.67
N LEU A 465 -13.72 -40.53 -6.49
CA LEU A 465 -13.79 -40.41 -7.95
C LEU A 465 -15.04 -41.10 -8.52
N PHE A 466 -15.54 -42.17 -7.89
CA PHE A 466 -16.81 -42.79 -8.26
C PHE A 466 -18.04 -42.02 -7.76
N ALA A 467 -17.86 -41.07 -6.84
CA ALA A 467 -18.93 -40.20 -6.33
C ALA A 467 -19.11 -38.91 -7.13
N GLN A 468 -18.41 -38.75 -8.26
CA GLN A 468 -18.50 -37.57 -9.11
C GLN A 468 -19.89 -37.40 -9.73
N THR A 469 -20.36 -36.16 -9.83
CA THR A 469 -21.62 -35.80 -10.50
C THR A 469 -21.53 -35.91 -12.03
N TYR A 470 -20.31 -35.88 -12.58
CA TYR A 470 -20.06 -36.04 -13.99
C TYR A 470 -19.87 -37.52 -14.36
N GLU A 471 -20.81 -38.08 -15.13
CA GLU A 471 -20.86 -39.53 -15.39
C GLU A 471 -19.90 -40.03 -16.48
N ASN A 472 -19.54 -39.18 -17.44
CA ASN A 472 -18.74 -39.59 -18.61
C ASN A 472 -17.24 -39.61 -18.29
N ILE A 473 -16.86 -40.50 -17.37
CA ILE A 473 -15.48 -40.68 -16.90
C ILE A 473 -15.00 -42.11 -17.10
N GLU A 474 -13.69 -42.25 -17.27
CA GLU A 474 -12.96 -43.50 -17.00
C GLU A 474 -11.82 -43.21 -16.02
N ILE A 475 -11.50 -44.18 -15.17
CA ILE A 475 -10.44 -44.08 -14.17
C ILE A 475 -9.36 -45.11 -14.50
N ILE A 476 -8.12 -44.66 -14.57
CA ILE A 476 -6.94 -45.48 -14.85
C ILE A 476 -6.03 -45.36 -13.65
N LEU A 477 -5.97 -46.41 -12.84
CA LEU A 477 -5.10 -46.49 -11.69
C LEU A 477 -3.77 -47.14 -12.08
N VAL A 478 -2.67 -46.41 -11.96
CA VAL A 478 -1.32 -46.91 -12.22
C VAL A 478 -0.64 -47.23 -10.90
N ASP A 479 -0.39 -48.52 -10.67
CA ASP A 479 0.48 -48.98 -9.59
C ASP A 479 1.94 -48.94 -10.05
N ASP A 480 2.70 -48.00 -9.48
CA ASP A 480 4.12 -47.76 -9.78
C ASP A 480 5.02 -48.73 -8.99
N GLY A 481 4.67 -50.02 -9.01
CA GLY A 481 5.51 -51.11 -8.51
C GLY A 481 5.46 -51.33 -7.01
N SER A 482 4.27 -51.31 -6.38
CA SER A 482 4.10 -51.57 -4.94
C SER A 482 4.55 -52.99 -4.55
N PRO A 483 5.63 -53.17 -3.75
CA PRO A 483 6.15 -54.51 -3.38
C PRO A 483 5.32 -55.31 -2.36
N ARG A 484 4.48 -54.70 -1.53
CA ARG A 484 3.74 -55.38 -0.46
C ARG A 484 2.52 -56.12 -1.03
N SER A 485 2.39 -57.39 -0.67
CA SER A 485 1.24 -58.22 -1.05
C SER A 485 -0.10 -57.67 -0.54
N THR A 486 -0.11 -56.99 0.60
CA THR A 486 -1.31 -56.32 1.14
C THR A 486 -1.79 -55.20 0.22
N THR A 487 -0.87 -54.45 -0.37
CA THR A 487 -1.19 -53.38 -1.33
C THR A 487 -1.72 -53.99 -2.62
N GLN A 488 -1.06 -55.03 -3.14
CA GLN A 488 -1.52 -55.75 -4.34
C GLN A 488 -2.93 -56.34 -4.17
N ALA A 489 -3.20 -56.99 -3.03
CA ALA A 489 -4.52 -57.52 -2.72
C ALA A 489 -5.60 -56.43 -2.68
N ARG A 490 -5.28 -55.25 -2.12
CA ARG A 490 -6.21 -54.12 -2.11
C ARG A 490 -6.52 -53.61 -3.53
N LEU A 491 -5.52 -53.56 -4.41
CA LEU A 491 -5.73 -53.17 -5.81
C LEU A 491 -6.61 -54.20 -6.56
N ASP A 492 -6.42 -55.50 -6.31
CA ASP A 492 -7.28 -56.56 -6.85
C ASP A 492 -8.74 -56.43 -6.36
N GLU A 493 -8.94 -56.06 -5.09
CA GLU A 493 -10.26 -55.78 -4.53
C GLU A 493 -10.92 -54.59 -5.22
N LEU A 494 -10.18 -53.50 -5.45
CA LEU A 494 -10.68 -52.33 -6.16
C LEU A 494 -11.03 -52.67 -7.62
N GLU A 495 -10.18 -53.42 -8.31
CA GLU A 495 -10.44 -53.87 -9.69
C GLU A 495 -11.65 -54.81 -9.76
N THR A 496 -11.86 -55.66 -8.75
CA THR A 496 -13.06 -56.51 -8.66
C THR A 496 -14.33 -55.70 -8.38
N LYS A 497 -14.25 -54.70 -7.47
CA LYS A 497 -15.39 -53.89 -7.04
C LYS A 497 -15.84 -52.90 -8.12
N TYR A 498 -14.89 -52.27 -8.81
CA TYR A 498 -15.13 -51.15 -9.70
C TYR A 498 -14.83 -51.43 -11.18
N GLY A 499 -14.18 -52.55 -11.48
CA GLY A 499 -13.70 -52.89 -12.82
C GLY A 499 -14.80 -52.95 -13.88
N GLY A 500 -14.36 -52.88 -15.14
CA GLY A 500 -15.24 -52.83 -16.31
C GLY A 500 -14.69 -51.84 -17.34
N GLU A 501 -15.56 -51.23 -18.13
CA GLU A 501 -15.12 -50.23 -19.12
C GLU A 501 -14.66 -48.89 -18.49
N ARG A 502 -14.99 -48.64 -17.22
CA ARG A 502 -14.76 -47.36 -16.52
C ARG A 502 -13.63 -47.38 -15.49
N PHE A 503 -13.08 -48.53 -15.11
CA PHE A 503 -11.97 -48.62 -14.16
C PHE A 503 -11.05 -49.78 -14.51
N ARG A 504 -9.74 -49.52 -14.45
CA ARG A 504 -8.71 -50.53 -14.68
C ARG A 504 -7.46 -50.22 -13.87
N VAL A 505 -6.74 -51.26 -13.48
CA VAL A 505 -5.44 -51.13 -12.81
C VAL A 505 -4.32 -51.49 -13.79
N ILE A 506 -3.34 -50.61 -13.94
CA ILE A 506 -2.13 -50.80 -14.74
C ILE A 506 -0.96 -50.97 -13.78
N ARG A 507 -0.28 -52.11 -13.86
CA ARG A 507 0.89 -52.40 -13.03
C ARG A 507 2.16 -52.14 -13.81
N SER A 508 3.10 -51.43 -13.21
CA SER A 508 4.43 -51.14 -13.77
C SER A 508 5.53 -51.47 -12.76
N ALA A 509 6.78 -51.57 -13.23
CA ALA A 509 7.92 -51.40 -12.35
C ALA A 509 7.99 -49.93 -11.89
N ASN A 510 8.53 -49.69 -10.68
CA ASN A 510 8.65 -48.33 -10.15
C ASN A 510 9.54 -47.47 -11.06
N ARG A 511 8.93 -46.47 -11.69
CA ARG A 511 9.58 -45.50 -12.58
C ARG A 511 9.36 -44.06 -12.13
N TYR A 512 8.78 -43.87 -10.95
CA TYR A 512 8.47 -42.60 -10.34
C TYR A 512 7.33 -41.85 -11.04
N LEU A 513 6.90 -40.76 -10.39
CA LEU A 513 5.60 -40.13 -10.63
C LEU A 513 5.36 -39.69 -12.08
N GLY A 514 6.33 -39.01 -12.72
CA GLY A 514 6.19 -38.56 -14.11
C GLY A 514 5.97 -39.70 -15.10
N ALA A 515 6.71 -40.81 -14.95
CA ALA A 515 6.57 -41.98 -15.82
C ALA A 515 5.25 -42.72 -15.58
N ALA A 516 4.80 -42.83 -14.33
CA ALA A 516 3.51 -43.42 -13.97
C ALA A 516 2.34 -42.61 -14.58
N ARG A 517 2.40 -41.28 -14.50
CA ARG A 517 1.39 -40.39 -15.11
C ARG A 517 1.37 -40.52 -16.64
N ASN A 518 2.54 -40.53 -17.29
CA ASN A 518 2.66 -40.74 -18.73
C ASN A 518 2.11 -42.11 -19.16
N LEU A 519 2.38 -43.16 -18.38
CA LEU A 519 1.84 -44.50 -18.64
C LEU A 519 0.31 -44.46 -18.59
N GLY A 520 -0.28 -43.90 -17.54
CA GLY A 520 -1.74 -43.73 -17.44
C GLY A 520 -2.32 -42.95 -18.63
N ALA A 521 -1.69 -41.84 -19.01
CA ALA A 521 -2.10 -41.03 -20.16
C ALA A 521 -2.03 -41.79 -21.49
N SER A 522 -1.06 -42.69 -21.67
CA SER A 522 -0.95 -43.51 -22.88
C SER A 522 -2.09 -44.51 -23.05
N HIS A 523 -2.77 -44.87 -21.96
CA HIS A 523 -3.92 -45.77 -21.94
C HIS A 523 -5.28 -45.03 -21.93
N ALA A 524 -5.26 -43.70 -21.83
CA ALA A 524 -6.45 -42.85 -21.79
C ALA A 524 -7.13 -42.73 -23.16
N ARG A 525 -8.47 -42.77 -23.15
CA ARG A 525 -9.34 -42.59 -24.33
C ARG A 525 -10.08 -41.25 -24.33
N GLY A 526 -10.06 -40.54 -23.21
CA GLY A 526 -10.75 -39.28 -22.99
C GLY A 526 -10.23 -38.16 -23.86
N THR A 527 -11.12 -37.21 -24.13
CA THR A 527 -10.75 -35.92 -24.74
C THR A 527 -9.92 -35.09 -23.77
N TYR A 528 -10.26 -35.18 -22.49
CA TYR A 528 -9.50 -34.57 -21.40
C TYR A 528 -8.85 -35.66 -20.53
N LEU A 529 -7.67 -35.33 -20.03
CA LEU A 529 -6.98 -36.04 -18.97
C LEU A 529 -7.17 -35.26 -17.68
N MET A 530 -7.51 -35.93 -16.60
CA MET A 530 -7.44 -35.34 -15.26
C MET A 530 -6.44 -36.17 -14.46
N PHE A 531 -5.35 -35.57 -14.03
CA PHE A 531 -4.44 -36.26 -13.11
C PHE A 531 -4.99 -36.10 -11.69
N HIS A 532 -4.89 -37.13 -10.86
CA HIS A 532 -5.37 -37.07 -9.49
C HIS A 532 -4.49 -37.96 -8.62
N ASP A 533 -3.84 -37.40 -7.61
CA ASP A 533 -2.97 -38.17 -6.72
C ASP A 533 -3.79 -39.06 -5.78
N ASP A 534 -3.23 -40.19 -5.36
CA ASP A 534 -3.93 -41.18 -4.52
C ASP A 534 -4.15 -40.72 -3.08
N ASP A 535 -3.57 -39.58 -2.68
CA ASP A 535 -3.73 -38.92 -1.38
C ASP A 535 -4.71 -37.72 -1.42
N ASN A 536 -5.26 -37.41 -2.60
CA ASN A 536 -6.31 -36.40 -2.75
C ASN A 536 -7.71 -36.97 -2.48
N ILE A 537 -8.62 -36.08 -2.07
CA ILE A 537 -10.05 -36.34 -1.99
C ILE A 537 -10.77 -35.41 -2.96
N ALA A 538 -11.36 -35.97 -4.01
CA ALA A 538 -12.18 -35.22 -4.96
C ALA A 538 -13.48 -34.74 -4.30
N GLU A 539 -13.84 -33.46 -4.49
CA GLU A 539 -15.20 -32.98 -4.20
C GLU A 539 -16.16 -33.50 -5.28
N PRO A 540 -17.45 -33.79 -4.96
CA PRO A 540 -18.38 -34.44 -5.89
C PRO A 540 -18.53 -33.74 -7.26
N GLN A 541 -18.37 -32.42 -7.29
CA GLN A 541 -18.53 -31.57 -8.47
C GLN A 541 -17.21 -31.25 -9.21
N GLU A 542 -16.08 -31.84 -8.83
CA GLU A 542 -14.76 -31.51 -9.37
C GLU A 542 -14.71 -31.63 -10.90
N VAL A 543 -15.01 -32.83 -11.42
CA VAL A 543 -14.93 -33.11 -12.86
C VAL A 543 -15.96 -32.28 -13.64
N GLU A 544 -17.18 -32.16 -13.12
CA GLU A 544 -18.25 -31.37 -13.76
C GLU A 544 -17.84 -29.89 -13.88
N THR A 545 -17.27 -29.33 -12.81
CA THR A 545 -16.84 -27.93 -12.77
C THR A 545 -15.68 -27.70 -13.73
N PHE A 546 -14.69 -28.60 -13.74
CA PHE A 546 -13.57 -28.53 -14.68
C PHE A 546 -14.02 -28.58 -16.15
N VAL A 547 -14.88 -29.54 -16.52
CA VAL A 547 -15.39 -29.66 -17.89
C VAL A 547 -16.19 -28.42 -18.28
N LYS A 548 -17.10 -27.96 -17.42
CA LYS A 548 -17.89 -26.74 -17.66
C LYS A 548 -16.99 -25.52 -17.88
N ALA A 549 -15.99 -25.34 -17.03
CA ALA A 549 -15.02 -24.25 -17.12
C ALA A 549 -14.20 -24.33 -18.43
N ALA A 550 -13.72 -25.52 -18.80
CA ALA A 550 -12.93 -25.74 -20.00
C ALA A 550 -13.72 -25.42 -21.27
N LEU A 551 -14.96 -25.91 -21.37
CA LEU A 551 -15.82 -25.68 -22.53
C LEU A 551 -16.28 -24.22 -22.64
N THR A 552 -16.66 -23.59 -21.52
CA THR A 552 -17.14 -22.19 -21.53
C THR A 552 -16.02 -21.20 -21.82
N GLY A 553 -14.85 -21.41 -21.20
CA GLY A 553 -13.71 -20.50 -21.31
C GLY A 553 -12.74 -20.84 -22.44
N GLY A 554 -12.88 -22.01 -23.08
CA GLY A 554 -11.94 -22.50 -24.08
C GLY A 554 -10.54 -22.73 -23.50
N PHE A 555 -10.46 -23.26 -22.27
CA PHE A 555 -9.19 -23.57 -21.62
C PHE A 555 -8.67 -24.94 -22.03
N GLU A 556 -7.36 -25.04 -22.27
CA GLU A 556 -6.67 -26.28 -22.57
C GLU A 556 -6.10 -26.94 -21.30
N ILE A 557 -5.81 -26.14 -20.28
CA ILE A 557 -5.34 -26.61 -18.97
C ILE A 557 -6.06 -25.81 -17.89
N LEU A 558 -6.62 -26.52 -16.91
CA LEU A 558 -7.24 -25.93 -15.73
C LEU A 558 -6.71 -26.61 -14.47
N THR A 559 -6.24 -25.81 -13.53
CA THR A 559 -6.03 -26.21 -12.12
C THR A 559 -7.18 -25.69 -11.27
N ALA A 560 -7.19 -25.99 -9.97
CA ALA A 560 -8.19 -25.47 -9.03
C ALA A 560 -7.56 -25.03 -7.71
N GLN A 561 -8.32 -24.31 -6.90
CA GLN A 561 -7.98 -24.17 -5.49
C GLN A 561 -8.15 -25.52 -4.78
N SER A 562 -7.54 -25.66 -3.61
CA SER A 562 -7.61 -26.90 -2.82
C SER A 562 -7.68 -26.62 -1.33
N PHE A 563 -8.40 -27.46 -0.60
CA PHE A 563 -8.27 -27.53 0.86
C PHE A 563 -7.03 -28.34 1.22
N ILE A 564 -6.16 -27.83 2.07
CA ILE A 564 -5.01 -28.58 2.58
C ILE A 564 -5.35 -29.08 3.98
N PHE A 565 -5.17 -30.38 4.21
CA PHE A 565 -5.39 -31.01 5.51
C PHE A 565 -4.21 -31.92 5.89
N PHE A 566 -4.03 -32.13 7.19
CA PHE A 566 -2.90 -32.85 7.77
C PHE A 566 -3.31 -34.10 8.57
N ASP A 567 -4.61 -34.26 8.84
CA ASP A 567 -5.16 -35.38 9.61
C ASP A 567 -6.10 -36.20 8.70
N HIS A 568 -5.78 -37.47 8.50
CA HIS A 568 -6.56 -38.37 7.67
C HIS A 568 -7.97 -38.62 8.19
N ASP A 569 -8.17 -38.57 9.50
CA ASP A 569 -9.45 -38.80 10.15
C ASP A 569 -10.36 -37.56 10.09
N HIS A 570 -9.76 -36.38 9.85
CA HIS A 570 -10.44 -35.09 9.85
C HIS A 570 -10.17 -34.24 8.59
N PRO A 571 -10.41 -34.76 7.37
CA PRO A 571 -10.19 -34.01 6.13
C PRO A 571 -11.11 -32.78 6.00
N GLU A 572 -12.24 -32.76 6.69
CA GLU A 572 -13.18 -31.62 6.76
C GLU A 572 -12.57 -30.37 7.40
N LEU A 573 -11.54 -30.53 8.23
CA LEU A 573 -10.84 -29.43 8.90
C LEU A 573 -9.84 -28.70 7.98
N GLY A 574 -9.64 -29.20 6.76
CA GLY A 574 -8.72 -28.60 5.79
C GLY A 574 -9.03 -27.14 5.49
N LYS A 575 -7.98 -26.37 5.21
CA LYS A 575 -8.06 -24.93 4.89
C LYS A 575 -7.32 -24.62 3.60
N ILE A 576 -7.74 -23.55 2.92
CA ILE A 576 -7.01 -23.03 1.77
C ILE A 576 -5.81 -22.23 2.31
N GLU A 577 -4.60 -22.67 1.95
CA GLU A 577 -3.35 -22.02 2.36
C GLU A 577 -2.45 -21.58 1.19
N TYR A 578 -2.71 -22.11 -0.01
CA TYR A 578 -1.96 -21.84 -1.23
C TYR A 578 -2.89 -21.30 -2.30
N PHE A 579 -2.47 -20.23 -2.97
CA PHE A 579 -3.27 -19.50 -3.97
C PHE A 579 -2.50 -19.43 -5.29
N PRO A 580 -2.73 -20.39 -6.22
CA PRO A 580 -2.15 -20.35 -7.55
C PRO A 580 -2.87 -19.31 -8.41
N ILE A 581 -2.13 -18.58 -9.23
CA ILE A 581 -2.69 -17.59 -10.16
C ILE A 581 -3.35 -18.29 -11.38
N GLY A 582 -2.90 -19.50 -11.72
CA GLY A 582 -3.47 -20.32 -12.79
C GLY A 582 -3.05 -19.92 -14.20
N ILE A 583 -2.21 -18.91 -14.33
CA ILE A 583 -1.70 -18.41 -15.61
C ILE A 583 -0.17 -18.45 -15.62
N GLY A 584 0.40 -18.37 -16.83
CA GLY A 584 1.83 -18.21 -16.99
C GLY A 584 2.27 -16.76 -17.19
N GLY A 585 3.53 -16.48 -16.86
CA GLY A 585 4.23 -15.24 -17.10
C GLY A 585 5.69 -15.34 -16.65
N ASP A 586 6.42 -14.23 -16.67
CA ASP A 586 7.84 -14.21 -16.29
C ASP A 586 8.06 -14.68 -14.82
N PHE A 587 7.08 -14.49 -13.94
CA PHE A 587 7.13 -15.00 -12.56
C PHE A 587 7.11 -16.54 -12.47
N SER A 588 6.54 -17.23 -13.47
CA SER A 588 6.37 -18.68 -13.48
C SER A 588 7.67 -19.45 -13.62
N PHE A 589 8.76 -18.79 -14.02
CA PHE A 589 10.10 -19.36 -14.04
C PHE A 589 10.73 -19.48 -12.64
N PHE A 590 10.20 -18.75 -11.66
CA PHE A 590 10.78 -18.65 -10.32
C PHE A 590 9.87 -19.22 -9.22
N ARG A 591 8.56 -19.24 -9.45
CA ARG A 591 7.58 -19.80 -8.52
C ARG A 591 6.52 -20.61 -9.26
N ASN A 592 6.13 -21.76 -8.70
CA ASN A 592 4.92 -22.42 -9.15
C ASN A 592 3.71 -21.57 -8.73
N ARG A 593 3.07 -20.95 -9.72
CA ARG A 593 1.79 -20.24 -9.59
C ARG A 593 0.74 -20.80 -10.54
N PHE A 594 1.00 -21.95 -11.16
CA PHE A 594 0.04 -22.63 -12.04
C PHE A 594 -0.99 -23.41 -11.22
N GLY A 595 -0.55 -24.08 -10.15
CA GLY A 595 -1.36 -24.94 -9.31
C GLY A 595 -0.72 -26.30 -9.14
N ASP A 596 -1.54 -27.28 -8.77
CA ASP A 596 -1.18 -28.66 -8.51
C ASP A 596 -1.30 -29.54 -9.77
N ALA A 597 -0.67 -30.71 -9.76
CA ALA A 597 -0.86 -31.75 -10.74
C ALA A 597 -2.33 -32.19 -10.91
N ASN A 598 -3.16 -32.05 -9.87
CA ASN A 598 -4.61 -32.26 -9.95
C ASN A 598 -5.27 -31.22 -10.85
N ALA A 599 -5.22 -31.50 -12.15
CA ALA A 599 -5.53 -30.57 -13.22
C ALA A 599 -6.22 -31.29 -14.38
N LEU A 600 -7.19 -30.60 -14.99
CA LEU A 600 -7.81 -31.01 -16.25
C LEU A 600 -6.95 -30.49 -17.41
N ILE A 601 -6.54 -31.39 -18.29
CA ILE A 601 -5.65 -31.11 -19.42
C ILE A 601 -6.28 -31.68 -20.69
N LEU A 602 -6.43 -30.86 -21.73
CA LEU A 602 -6.82 -31.32 -23.06
C LEU A 602 -5.75 -32.31 -23.56
N LYS A 603 -6.16 -33.53 -23.92
CA LYS A 603 -5.21 -34.59 -24.30
C LYS A 603 -4.32 -34.17 -25.47
N GLU A 604 -4.88 -33.48 -26.47
CA GLU A 604 -4.10 -32.94 -27.59
C GLU A 604 -2.98 -32.01 -27.12
N THR A 605 -3.23 -31.17 -26.11
CA THR A 605 -2.24 -30.28 -25.53
C THR A 605 -1.18 -31.04 -24.75
N PHE A 606 -1.57 -32.07 -23.99
CA PHE A 606 -0.63 -32.95 -23.30
C PHE A 606 0.33 -33.64 -24.28
N ASP A 607 -0.21 -34.21 -25.35
CA ASP A 607 0.55 -34.88 -26.40
C ASP A 607 1.47 -33.89 -27.15
N ARG A 608 0.97 -32.68 -27.45
CA ARG A 608 1.73 -31.60 -28.11
C ARG A 608 2.91 -31.12 -27.27
N VAL A 609 2.73 -31.01 -25.95
CA VAL A 609 3.77 -30.58 -25.01
C VAL A 609 4.77 -31.72 -24.72
N GLY A 610 4.36 -32.97 -24.89
CA GLY A 610 5.21 -34.16 -24.75
C GLY A 610 5.16 -34.83 -23.38
N GLY A 611 4.06 -34.66 -22.63
CA GLY A 611 3.86 -35.28 -21.31
C GLY A 611 4.84 -34.83 -20.22
N PHE A 612 4.84 -35.50 -19.07
CA PHE A 612 5.71 -35.17 -17.93
C PHE A 612 7.15 -35.64 -18.12
N SER A 613 8.11 -34.93 -17.52
CA SER A 613 9.50 -35.40 -17.44
C SER A 613 9.63 -36.60 -16.48
N GLU A 614 10.38 -37.63 -16.89
CA GLU A 614 10.45 -38.93 -16.19
C GLU A 614 11.67 -39.07 -15.26
N HIS A 615 12.18 -37.97 -14.69
CA HIS A 615 13.36 -38.04 -13.80
C HIS A 615 13.03 -38.78 -12.50
N TYR A 616 13.71 -39.90 -12.25
CA TYR A 616 13.50 -40.71 -11.05
C TYR A 616 13.97 -39.98 -9.78
N GLY A 617 13.15 -39.96 -8.72
CA GLY A 617 13.49 -39.39 -7.41
C GLY A 617 13.52 -37.86 -7.36
N VAL A 618 12.98 -37.18 -8.37
CA VAL A 618 12.90 -35.72 -8.46
C VAL A 618 11.44 -35.30 -8.52
N GLY A 619 11.04 -34.28 -7.76
CA GLY A 619 9.68 -33.71 -7.78
C GLY A 619 9.55 -32.50 -8.71
N TRP A 620 8.36 -31.89 -8.75
CA TRP A 620 8.00 -30.72 -9.58
C TRP A 620 7.86 -31.00 -11.09
N GLU A 621 7.49 -32.22 -11.48
CA GLU A 621 7.16 -32.54 -12.89
C GLU A 621 5.91 -31.80 -13.38
N ASP A 622 4.99 -31.50 -12.47
CA ASP A 622 3.79 -30.71 -12.71
C ASP A 622 4.12 -29.25 -13.08
N TRP A 623 4.90 -28.56 -12.25
CA TRP A 623 5.37 -27.21 -12.52
C TRP A 623 6.19 -27.17 -13.83
N GLU A 624 7.08 -28.15 -14.02
CA GLU A 624 7.87 -28.29 -15.24
C GLU A 624 7.00 -28.43 -16.51
N PHE A 625 5.99 -29.30 -16.46
CA PHE A 625 5.03 -29.48 -17.56
C PHE A 625 4.21 -28.22 -17.83
N PHE A 626 3.68 -27.58 -16.78
CA PHE A 626 2.90 -26.35 -16.92
C PHE A 626 3.72 -25.20 -17.49
N LEU A 627 5.00 -25.11 -17.12
CA LEU A 627 5.92 -24.13 -17.69
C LEU A 627 6.16 -24.39 -19.18
N ARG A 628 6.36 -25.65 -19.60
CA ARG A 628 6.41 -26.02 -21.02
C ARG A 628 5.12 -25.68 -21.75
N ALA A 629 3.97 -26.02 -21.18
CA ALA A 629 2.68 -25.72 -21.78
C ALA A 629 2.49 -24.22 -21.99
N HIS A 630 2.86 -23.39 -20.99
CA HIS A 630 2.83 -21.94 -21.10
C HIS A 630 3.71 -21.43 -22.25
N VAL A 631 4.96 -21.89 -22.36
CA VAL A 631 5.87 -21.47 -23.43
C VAL A 631 5.41 -21.93 -24.81
N HIS A 632 4.68 -23.04 -24.88
CA HIS A 632 3.99 -23.49 -26.10
C HIS A 632 2.66 -22.77 -26.38
N GLY A 633 2.29 -21.76 -25.59
CA GLY A 633 1.11 -20.92 -25.80
C GLY A 633 -0.21 -21.55 -25.38
N ALA A 634 -0.19 -22.56 -24.50
CA ALA A 634 -1.42 -23.19 -24.01
C ALA A 634 -2.31 -22.17 -23.28
N ARG A 635 -3.62 -22.27 -23.49
CA ARG A 635 -4.63 -21.50 -22.77
C ARG A 635 -4.87 -22.09 -21.40
N MET A 636 -4.20 -21.53 -20.40
CA MET A 636 -4.24 -21.97 -19.01
C MET A 636 -5.17 -21.07 -18.16
N GLY A 637 -5.77 -21.66 -17.13
CA GLY A 637 -6.52 -20.96 -16.10
C GLY A 637 -6.61 -21.75 -14.81
N ILE A 638 -7.25 -21.17 -13.80
CA ILE A 638 -7.57 -21.81 -12.53
C ILE A 638 -9.06 -21.68 -12.25
N VAL A 639 -9.69 -22.74 -11.75
CA VAL A 639 -11.03 -22.67 -11.18
C VAL A 639 -10.93 -22.03 -9.79
N PRO A 640 -11.54 -20.86 -9.55
CA PRO A 640 -11.43 -20.12 -8.29
C PRO A 640 -12.34 -20.71 -7.20
N VAL A 641 -12.44 -22.03 -7.13
CA VAL A 641 -13.20 -22.77 -6.12
C VAL A 641 -12.36 -23.96 -5.71
N ALA A 642 -12.41 -24.32 -4.43
CA ALA A 642 -11.72 -25.52 -3.97
C ALA A 642 -12.46 -26.76 -4.48
N LEU A 643 -11.82 -27.53 -5.37
CA LEU A 643 -12.42 -28.72 -5.99
C LEU A 643 -11.94 -30.04 -5.41
N PHE A 644 -10.89 -30.01 -4.59
CA PHE A 644 -10.37 -31.21 -3.94
C PHE A 644 -9.70 -30.86 -2.62
N ARG A 645 -9.43 -31.90 -1.83
CA ARG A 645 -8.67 -31.82 -0.58
C ARG A 645 -7.33 -32.53 -0.76
N TYR A 646 -6.25 -31.80 -0.53
CA TYR A 646 -4.88 -32.26 -0.59
C TYR A 646 -4.37 -32.66 0.80
N PHE A 647 -3.89 -33.89 0.91
CA PHE A 647 -3.26 -34.37 2.14
C PHE A 647 -1.77 -33.99 2.17
N ALA A 648 -1.40 -33.10 3.10
CA ALA A 648 -0.01 -32.73 3.31
C ALA A 648 0.61 -33.57 4.44
N SER A 649 1.71 -34.28 4.14
CA SER A 649 2.44 -35.08 5.13
C SER A 649 3.89 -34.65 5.26
N GLY A 650 4.46 -34.76 6.47
CA GLY A 650 5.87 -34.46 6.73
C GLY A 650 6.86 -35.43 6.06
N THR A 651 6.37 -36.52 5.47
CA THR A 651 7.15 -37.51 4.73
C THR A 651 6.86 -37.49 3.22
N GLY A 652 5.99 -36.60 2.75
CA GLY A 652 5.64 -36.45 1.34
C GLY A 652 6.80 -35.92 0.50
N MET A 653 6.66 -35.97 -0.83
CA MET A 653 7.73 -35.54 -1.75
C MET A 653 8.07 -34.05 -1.63
N LEU A 654 7.11 -33.19 -1.24
CA LEU A 654 7.39 -31.77 -0.98
C LEU A 654 8.29 -31.56 0.24
N ALA A 655 8.20 -32.44 1.25
CA ALA A 655 9.00 -32.36 2.48
C ALA A 655 10.34 -33.10 2.37
N SER A 656 10.42 -34.16 1.55
CA SER A 656 11.58 -35.05 1.44
C SER A 656 12.40 -34.90 0.16
N GLY A 657 11.89 -34.17 -0.83
CA GLY A 657 12.58 -33.94 -2.11
C GLY A 657 13.84 -33.08 -1.96
N LEU A 658 14.79 -33.26 -2.89
CA LEU A 658 16.04 -32.49 -2.92
C LEU A 658 15.83 -31.17 -3.68
N PRO A 659 15.81 -29.99 -3.02
CA PRO A 659 15.46 -28.74 -3.68
C PRO A 659 16.37 -28.42 -4.88
N ARG A 660 17.65 -28.78 -4.79
CA ARG A 660 18.61 -28.62 -5.89
C ARG A 660 18.17 -29.38 -7.14
N LEU A 661 17.81 -30.67 -7.02
CA LEU A 661 17.42 -31.49 -8.17
C LEU A 661 16.09 -31.03 -8.77
N ASN A 662 15.13 -30.67 -7.91
CA ASN A 662 13.85 -30.15 -8.36
C ASN A 662 14.02 -28.86 -9.18
N ASN A 663 14.90 -27.95 -8.75
CA ASN A 663 15.22 -26.74 -9.54
C ASN A 663 15.97 -27.07 -10.85
N PHE A 664 16.89 -28.04 -10.87
CA PHE A 664 17.55 -28.46 -12.10
C PHE A 664 16.54 -28.99 -13.14
N ARG A 665 15.49 -29.70 -12.72
CA ARG A 665 14.40 -30.10 -13.60
C ARG A 665 13.71 -28.89 -14.25
N ILE A 666 13.42 -27.83 -13.48
CA ILE A 666 12.86 -26.58 -14.03
C ILE A 666 13.84 -25.90 -14.99
N PHE A 667 15.14 -25.87 -14.66
CA PHE A 667 16.18 -25.31 -15.54
C PHE A 667 16.34 -26.09 -16.84
N ASP A 668 16.21 -27.42 -16.80
CA ASP A 668 16.26 -28.26 -18.00
C ASP A 668 15.05 -28.01 -18.90
N ALA A 669 13.86 -27.81 -18.33
CA ALA A 669 12.65 -27.40 -19.05
C ALA A 669 12.92 -26.19 -19.94
N VAL A 670 13.55 -25.16 -19.37
CA VAL A 670 13.83 -23.90 -20.07
C VAL A 670 15.09 -23.95 -20.94
N ARG A 671 16.04 -24.84 -20.66
CA ARG A 671 17.27 -25.00 -21.47
C ARG A 671 16.95 -25.44 -22.90
N HIS A 672 15.90 -26.26 -23.04
CA HIS A 672 15.44 -26.78 -24.33
C HIS A 672 14.46 -25.83 -25.04
N MET A 673 13.89 -24.89 -24.30
CA MET A 673 13.18 -23.76 -24.88
C MET A 673 14.21 -22.74 -25.39
N LYS A 674 13.93 -22.08 -26.51
CA LYS A 674 14.69 -20.88 -26.93
C LYS A 674 13.88 -19.63 -26.56
N PRO A 675 13.66 -19.30 -25.28
CA PRO A 675 13.01 -18.04 -24.99
C PRO A 675 13.98 -16.92 -25.38
N VAL A 676 13.44 -15.91 -26.04
CA VAL A 676 14.12 -14.61 -26.09
C VAL A 676 14.11 -14.11 -24.65
N LEU A 677 15.28 -13.93 -24.04
CA LEU A 677 15.40 -13.33 -22.71
C LEU A 677 14.66 -11.99 -22.73
N SER A 678 13.59 -11.88 -21.93
CA SER A 678 12.84 -10.63 -21.83
C SER A 678 13.70 -9.57 -21.11
N ALA A 679 13.47 -8.30 -21.45
CA ALA A 679 14.14 -7.20 -20.76
C ALA A 679 13.80 -7.18 -19.26
N ASP A 680 12.60 -7.61 -18.88
CA ASP A 680 12.16 -7.67 -17.48
C ASP A 680 12.85 -8.81 -16.71
N LEU A 681 13.10 -9.97 -17.33
CA LEU A 681 13.92 -11.03 -16.74
C LEU A 681 15.37 -10.61 -16.53
N LEU A 682 15.96 -9.86 -17.47
CA LEU A 682 17.31 -9.31 -17.31
C LEU A 682 17.38 -8.27 -16.19
N GLN A 683 16.37 -7.40 -16.09
CA GLN A 683 16.25 -6.42 -15.01
C GLN A 683 16.12 -7.11 -13.64
N LEU A 684 15.30 -8.16 -13.54
CA LEU A 684 15.18 -8.97 -12.33
C LEU A 684 16.53 -9.59 -11.94
N ALA A 685 17.23 -10.19 -12.90
CA ALA A 685 18.53 -10.84 -12.66
C ALA A 685 19.64 -9.87 -12.22
N ARG A 686 19.57 -8.59 -12.62
CA ARG A 686 20.55 -7.55 -12.26
C ARG A 686 20.04 -6.57 -11.21
N ARG A 687 18.87 -6.83 -10.61
CA ARG A 687 18.20 -5.91 -9.68
C ARG A 687 19.14 -5.42 -8.57
N ASP A 688 19.76 -6.36 -7.88
CA ASP A 688 20.60 -6.06 -6.71
C ASP A 688 21.89 -5.35 -7.11
N GLU A 689 22.51 -5.75 -8.22
CA GLU A 689 23.73 -5.13 -8.76
C GLU A 689 23.47 -3.66 -9.16
N VAL A 690 22.41 -3.40 -9.93
CA VAL A 690 22.05 -2.03 -10.35
C VAL A 690 21.59 -1.21 -9.15
N GLY A 691 20.83 -1.81 -8.23
CA GLY A 691 20.42 -1.18 -6.98
C GLY A 691 21.60 -0.71 -6.13
N GLN A 692 22.66 -1.53 -6.06
CA GLN A 692 23.90 -1.19 -5.38
C GLN A 692 24.68 -0.07 -6.11
N GLN A 693 24.76 -0.11 -7.45
CA GLN A 693 25.40 0.95 -8.23
C GLN A 693 24.72 2.32 -8.03
N ILE A 694 23.39 2.35 -7.94
CA ILE A 694 22.63 3.57 -7.64
C ILE A 694 23.01 4.08 -6.24
N LEU A 695 23.01 3.22 -5.24
CA LEU A 695 23.41 3.56 -3.87
C LEU A 695 24.84 4.13 -3.82
N ASP A 696 25.80 3.42 -4.41
CA ASP A 696 27.21 3.82 -4.41
C ASP A 696 27.40 5.18 -5.10
N ARG A 697 26.69 5.42 -6.21
CA ARG A 697 26.71 6.71 -6.91
C ARG A 697 26.11 7.83 -6.08
N THR A 698 24.96 7.60 -5.43
CA THR A 698 24.31 8.58 -4.55
C THR A 698 25.22 8.91 -3.37
N TRP A 699 25.84 7.90 -2.75
CA TRP A 699 26.80 8.11 -1.66
C TRP A 699 28.06 8.86 -2.09
N TRP A 700 28.63 8.51 -3.23
CA TRP A 700 29.76 9.24 -3.79
C TRP A 700 29.43 10.71 -4.10
N GLY A 701 28.19 10.97 -4.54
CA GLY A 701 27.68 12.33 -4.70
C GLY A 701 27.69 13.10 -3.38
N PHE A 702 27.13 12.51 -2.33
CA PHE A 702 27.02 13.13 -1.01
C PHE A 702 28.36 13.33 -0.30
N GLU A 703 29.34 12.46 -0.53
CA GLU A 703 30.68 12.61 0.08
C GLU A 703 31.35 13.96 -0.25
N LYS A 704 30.95 14.58 -1.36
CA LYS A 704 31.48 15.85 -1.85
C LYS A 704 30.63 17.06 -1.46
N MET A 705 29.54 16.86 -0.71
CA MET A 705 28.56 17.90 -0.40
C MET A 705 28.73 18.47 1.02
N GLU A 706 28.33 19.73 1.19
CA GLU A 706 28.11 20.32 2.51
C GLU A 706 26.96 19.58 3.23
N PHE A 707 27.02 19.52 4.56
CA PHE A 707 25.98 18.86 5.38
C PHE A 707 25.69 17.39 5.00
N ARG A 708 26.69 16.68 4.46
CA ARG A 708 26.59 15.27 4.04
C ARG A 708 25.95 14.34 5.07
N ASP A 709 26.18 14.59 6.36
CA ASP A 709 25.66 13.76 7.44
C ASP A 709 24.14 13.96 7.61
N ILE A 710 23.62 15.16 7.33
CA ILE A 710 22.18 15.44 7.32
C ILE A 710 21.54 14.73 6.12
N HIS A 711 22.12 14.86 4.92
CA HIS A 711 21.65 14.15 3.72
C HIS A 711 21.61 12.61 3.95
N ARG A 712 22.65 12.04 4.55
CA ARG A 712 22.71 10.61 4.92
C ARG A 712 21.59 10.21 5.88
N LYS A 713 21.33 11.01 6.91
CA LYS A 713 20.26 10.74 7.87
C LYS A 713 18.87 10.82 7.23
N ILE A 714 18.62 11.84 6.40
CA ILE A 714 17.33 12.00 5.71
C ILE A 714 16.98 10.75 4.88
N MET A 715 17.96 10.17 4.18
CA MET A 715 17.76 8.94 3.40
C MET A 715 17.34 7.72 4.22
N GLY A 716 17.60 7.71 5.52
CA GLY A 716 17.20 6.64 6.42
C GLY A 716 15.74 6.71 6.86
N PHE A 717 15.02 7.78 6.49
CA PHE A 717 13.65 8.02 6.92
C PHE A 717 12.67 8.03 5.74
N GLU A 718 11.42 7.65 6.02
CA GLU A 718 10.31 7.82 5.08
C GLU A 718 10.17 9.30 4.68
N PRO A 719 10.00 9.64 3.38
CA PRO A 719 10.16 11.02 2.90
C PRO A 719 9.26 12.08 3.56
N ASN A 720 8.13 11.67 4.12
CA ASN A 720 7.13 12.55 4.75
C ASN A 720 7.05 12.36 6.28
N SER A 721 7.97 11.60 6.88
CA SER A 721 8.00 11.41 8.33
C SER A 721 8.36 12.70 9.05
N ASP A 722 8.03 12.78 10.33
CA ASP A 722 8.39 13.92 11.16
C ASP A 722 9.92 14.03 11.28
N ASP A 723 10.64 12.90 11.37
CA ASP A 723 12.11 12.87 11.41
C ASP A 723 12.75 13.40 10.13
N ALA A 724 12.23 13.00 8.96
CA ALA A 724 12.71 13.53 7.69
C ALA A 724 12.46 15.05 7.61
N LEU A 725 11.28 15.51 8.01
CA LEU A 725 10.92 16.92 8.00
C LEU A 725 11.80 17.77 8.93
N ILE A 726 12.08 17.29 10.14
CA ILE A 726 12.99 17.91 11.10
C ILE A 726 14.38 18.13 10.46
N LEU A 727 14.92 17.09 9.83
CA LEU A 727 16.23 17.17 9.17
C LEU A 727 16.20 18.07 7.91
N LEU A 728 15.07 18.14 7.21
CA LEU A 728 14.90 19.07 6.08
C LEU A 728 14.87 20.53 6.53
N VAL A 729 14.26 20.83 7.69
CA VAL A 729 14.31 22.16 8.31
C VAL A 729 15.76 22.53 8.66
N GLU A 730 16.49 21.59 9.28
CA GLU A 730 17.90 21.78 9.61
C GLU A 730 18.75 22.02 8.34
N LEU A 731 18.51 21.23 7.29
CA LEU A 731 19.20 21.37 6.01
C LEU A 731 18.92 22.74 5.37
N ALA A 732 17.65 23.16 5.28
CA ALA A 732 17.27 24.46 4.71
C ALA A 732 17.93 25.63 5.47
N PHE A 733 17.91 25.57 6.80
CA PHE A 733 18.54 26.58 7.66
C PHE A 733 20.05 26.65 7.41
N ASN A 734 20.71 25.50 7.40
CA ASN A 734 22.17 25.39 7.19
C ASN A 734 22.61 25.82 5.78
N LEU A 735 21.76 25.65 4.78
CA LEU A 735 21.98 26.16 3.42
C LEU A 735 21.81 27.68 3.30
N GLY A 736 21.40 28.37 4.38
CA GLY A 736 21.13 29.81 4.41
C GLY A 736 19.73 30.19 3.94
N ARG A 737 18.84 29.22 3.69
CA ARG A 737 17.46 29.44 3.26
C ARG A 737 16.52 29.52 4.46
N ILE A 738 16.73 30.53 5.29
CA ILE A 738 16.06 30.70 6.59
C ILE A 738 14.53 30.78 6.43
N ASP A 739 14.04 31.56 5.46
CA ASP A 739 12.60 31.72 5.23
C ASP A 739 11.94 30.38 4.84
N ASP A 740 12.63 29.56 4.06
CA ASP A 740 12.14 28.24 3.66
C ASP A 740 12.18 27.25 4.82
N ALA A 741 13.22 27.33 5.68
CA ALA A 741 13.29 26.56 6.91
C ALA A 741 12.14 26.91 7.86
N VAL A 742 11.76 28.19 7.95
CA VAL A 742 10.58 28.64 8.70
C VAL A 742 9.30 28.07 8.09
N ALA A 743 9.13 28.17 6.77
CA ALA A 743 7.96 27.63 6.08
C ALA A 743 7.80 26.12 6.33
N LEU A 744 8.88 25.33 6.17
CA LEU A 744 8.91 23.90 6.47
C LEU A 744 8.62 23.62 7.94
N GLY A 745 9.27 24.36 8.85
CA GLY A 745 9.11 24.19 10.29
C GLY A 745 7.69 24.43 10.76
N MET A 746 6.96 25.36 10.15
CA MET A 746 5.59 25.71 10.54
C MET A 746 4.54 24.66 10.15
N THR A 747 4.87 23.68 9.32
CA THR A 747 3.91 22.66 8.87
C THR A 747 3.46 21.71 9.98
N LYS A 748 4.37 21.27 10.86
CA LYS A 748 4.09 20.30 11.93
C LYS A 748 4.69 20.73 13.28
N THR A 749 4.05 20.33 14.37
CA THR A 749 4.50 20.67 15.74
C THR A 749 5.93 20.21 16.03
N ALA A 750 6.31 19.01 15.59
CA ALA A 750 7.67 18.49 15.78
C ALA A 750 8.73 19.34 15.04
N ALA A 751 8.45 19.70 13.79
CA ALA A 751 9.31 20.56 12.99
C ALA A 751 9.40 22.00 13.54
N ARG A 752 8.29 22.54 14.12
CA ARG A 752 8.30 23.84 14.81
C ARG A 752 9.21 23.84 16.02
N ARG A 753 9.16 22.77 16.83
CA ARG A 753 10.04 22.61 18.00
C ARG A 753 11.50 22.53 17.57
N GLU A 754 11.80 21.82 16.48
CA GLU A 754 13.18 21.74 16.00
C GLU A 754 13.68 23.08 15.44
N LEU A 755 12.88 23.76 14.62
CA LEU A 755 13.19 25.10 14.15
C LEU A 755 13.47 26.05 15.34
N ALA A 756 12.64 25.99 16.39
CA ALA A 756 12.85 26.76 17.61
C ALA A 756 14.20 26.46 18.27
N LYS A 757 14.61 25.18 18.34
CA LYS A 757 15.93 24.78 18.86
C LYS A 757 17.07 25.26 17.97
N ILE A 758 16.99 25.08 16.65
CA ILE A 758 18.02 25.50 15.69
C ILE A 758 18.22 27.01 15.74
N VAL A 759 17.11 27.77 15.73
CA VAL A 759 17.13 29.23 15.89
C VAL A 759 17.69 29.58 17.27
N SER A 760 17.29 28.90 18.34
CA SER A 760 17.83 29.16 19.69
C SER A 760 19.33 28.88 19.79
N ALA A 761 19.82 27.79 19.19
CA ALA A 761 21.22 27.37 19.18
C ALA A 761 22.11 28.26 18.29
N SER A 762 21.61 28.69 17.13
CA SER A 762 22.31 29.63 16.23
C SER A 762 22.35 31.06 16.79
N VAL A 763 21.29 31.46 17.51
CA VAL A 763 21.26 32.70 18.30
C VAL A 763 22.21 32.60 19.50
N LEU A 764 22.25 31.46 20.20
CA LEU A 764 23.21 31.18 21.30
C LEU A 764 24.68 31.24 20.85
N ASN A 765 24.99 30.90 19.60
CA ASN A 765 26.34 31.02 19.01
C ASN A 765 26.67 32.43 18.48
N ARG A 766 25.71 33.35 18.35
CA ARG A 766 25.94 34.73 17.86
C ARG A 766 25.84 35.82 18.94
N ALA A 767 25.20 35.55 20.06
CA ALA A 767 25.41 36.23 21.33
C ALA A 767 24.43 35.64 22.34
N VAL A 768 24.91 35.39 23.56
CA VAL A 768 24.19 35.67 24.81
C VAL A 768 22.69 36.03 24.62
N ARG A 769 21.82 35.00 24.76
CA ARG A 769 20.38 34.93 25.14
C ARG A 769 19.52 36.22 25.21
N PRO A 770 18.16 36.11 25.24
CA PRO A 770 17.18 35.50 24.32
C PRO A 770 16.01 36.50 24.05
N ARG A 771 14.97 36.18 23.25
CA ARG A 771 13.66 35.77 23.81
C ARG A 771 12.73 35.20 22.74
N MET A 772 12.48 33.89 22.86
CA MET A 772 11.12 33.35 22.91
C MET A 772 10.52 33.60 24.33
N PRO A 773 9.46 32.86 24.71
CA PRO A 773 8.05 33.21 24.81
C PRO A 773 7.71 33.95 26.12
N TYR A 774 6.44 34.30 26.33
CA TYR A 774 5.92 34.79 27.60
C TYR A 774 6.23 33.80 28.72
N ILE A 775 6.56 34.32 29.91
CA ILE A 775 6.74 33.50 31.11
C ILE A 775 5.59 33.86 32.05
N ALA A 776 4.81 32.86 32.45
CA ALA A 776 3.80 32.96 33.48
C ALA A 776 4.37 32.39 34.78
N GLU A 777 4.52 33.23 35.78
CA GLU A 777 4.94 32.83 37.13
C GLU A 777 3.76 33.02 38.08
N HIS A 778 3.43 31.98 38.86
CA HIS A 778 2.44 32.07 39.93
C HIS A 778 3.00 32.98 41.03
N CYS A 779 2.18 33.91 41.53
CA CYS A 779 2.60 34.93 42.49
C CYS A 779 1.65 34.94 43.68
N ASP A 780 2.19 34.90 44.90
CA ASP A 780 1.40 35.13 46.11
C ASP A 780 1.01 36.62 46.19
N VAL A 781 -0.29 36.91 46.15
CA VAL A 781 -0.81 38.25 46.43
C VAL A 781 -1.03 38.35 47.94
N PRO A 782 -0.45 39.34 48.64
CA PRO A 782 -0.78 39.56 50.04
C PRO A 782 -2.21 40.09 50.15
N GLU A 783 -3.00 39.42 50.97
CA GLU A 783 -4.34 39.77 51.47
C GLU A 783 -5.55 39.14 50.74
N ASP A 784 -6.09 38.11 51.42
CA ASP A 784 -7.51 37.86 51.68
C ASP A 784 -8.46 37.52 50.52
N ASP A 785 -8.05 36.74 49.52
CA ASP A 785 -8.96 35.80 48.84
C ASP A 785 -8.17 34.73 48.07
N ASP A 786 -8.72 33.51 48.02
CA ASP A 786 -8.18 32.28 47.41
C ASP A 786 -8.20 32.37 45.86
N ILE A 787 -7.54 33.39 45.29
CA ILE A 787 -7.55 33.69 43.85
C ILE A 787 -6.16 33.45 43.25
N ASP A 788 -6.09 32.54 42.27
CA ASP A 788 -4.87 32.31 41.50
C ASP A 788 -4.46 33.57 40.72
N ALA A 789 -3.29 34.11 41.06
CA ALA A 789 -2.71 35.25 40.38
C ALA A 789 -1.40 34.87 39.66
N TYR A 790 -1.26 35.36 38.43
CA TYR A 790 -0.09 35.12 37.61
C TYR A 790 0.54 36.44 37.16
N ARG A 791 1.86 36.55 37.24
CA ARG A 791 2.60 37.61 36.55
C ARG A 791 2.99 37.09 35.18
N LEU A 792 2.48 37.77 34.16
CA LEU A 792 2.83 37.55 32.76
C LEU A 792 3.79 38.65 32.31
N SER A 793 4.99 38.28 31.88
CA SER A 793 5.99 39.24 31.39
C SER A 793 6.28 38.97 29.91
N GLY A 794 6.18 39.99 29.04
CA GLY A 794 6.32 39.77 27.60
C GLY A 794 6.31 41.00 26.69
N TRP A 795 6.09 40.75 25.38
CA TRP A 795 6.11 41.73 24.30
C TRP A 795 4.85 41.57 23.45
N ILE A 796 4.04 42.63 23.28
CA ILE A 796 2.85 42.60 22.41
C ILE A 796 2.78 43.95 21.69
N ALA A 797 2.80 43.89 20.37
CA ALA A 797 2.59 45.04 19.49
C ALA A 797 1.39 44.74 18.59
N GLY A 798 0.60 45.78 18.31
CA GLY A 798 -0.55 45.70 17.42
C GLY A 798 -0.12 45.64 15.96
N PRO A 799 -1.09 45.47 15.04
CA PRO A 799 -0.83 45.48 13.60
C PRO A 799 -0.19 46.79 13.10
N ASP A 800 -0.32 47.88 13.86
CA ASP A 800 0.26 49.21 13.64
C ASP A 800 1.57 49.45 14.43
N MET A 801 2.11 48.38 15.04
CA MET A 801 3.33 48.39 15.85
C MET A 801 3.29 49.29 17.09
N LEU A 802 2.09 49.68 17.54
CA LEU A 802 1.87 50.35 18.82
C LEU A 802 1.60 49.34 19.94
N PRO A 803 1.89 49.68 21.21
CA PRO A 803 1.55 48.81 22.34
C PRO A 803 0.05 48.52 22.37
N VAL A 804 -0.35 47.25 22.37
CA VAL A 804 -1.76 46.85 22.52
C VAL A 804 -2.05 46.62 23.99
N GLN A 805 -3.08 47.30 24.50
CA GLN A 805 -3.55 47.09 25.86
C GLN A 805 -4.15 45.70 26.01
N ILE A 806 -3.56 44.88 26.89
CA ILE A 806 -4.05 43.53 27.19
C ILE A 806 -5.22 43.68 28.17
N VAL A 807 -6.37 43.10 27.83
CA VAL A 807 -7.60 43.20 28.64
C VAL A 807 -7.85 41.92 29.47
N GLY A 808 -7.31 40.78 29.01
CA GLY A 808 -7.37 39.47 29.66
C GLY A 808 -6.58 38.42 28.86
N ALA A 809 -6.32 37.26 29.45
CA ALA A 809 -5.62 36.14 28.84
C ALA A 809 -6.14 34.80 29.38
N THR A 810 -6.18 33.77 28.54
CA THR A 810 -6.56 32.41 28.95
C THR A 810 -5.30 31.57 29.14
N ILE A 811 -5.17 30.93 30.30
CA ILE A 811 -4.03 30.06 30.63
C ILE A 811 -4.61 28.71 31.06
N GLY A 812 -4.32 27.65 30.30
CA GLY A 812 -5.08 26.40 30.43
C GLY A 812 -6.56 26.62 30.09
N ASP A 813 -7.45 26.11 30.95
CA ASP A 813 -8.90 26.23 30.77
C ASP A 813 -9.51 27.41 31.55
N THR A 814 -8.68 28.21 32.22
CA THR A 814 -9.11 29.31 33.11
C THR A 814 -8.86 30.67 32.45
N TYR A 815 -9.85 31.56 32.52
CA TYR A 815 -9.75 32.93 32.03
C TYR A 815 -9.23 33.86 33.12
N PHE A 816 -8.21 34.65 32.79
CA PHE A 816 -7.60 35.61 33.69
C PHE A 816 -7.78 37.04 33.19
N ARG A 817 -8.17 37.94 34.08
CA ARG A 817 -8.31 39.37 33.78
C ARG A 817 -7.04 40.11 34.18
N VAL A 818 -6.62 41.08 33.36
CA VAL A 818 -5.47 41.95 33.68
C VAL A 818 -5.89 42.97 34.73
N VAL A 819 -5.14 43.05 35.83
CA VAL A 819 -5.45 43.89 36.99
C VAL A 819 -4.47 45.04 37.13
N SER A 820 -3.22 44.83 36.72
CA SER A 820 -2.21 45.89 36.65
C SER A 820 -1.29 45.64 35.46
N LEU A 821 -0.96 46.71 34.72
CA LEU A 821 -0.02 46.69 33.60
C LEU A 821 1.07 47.73 33.87
N LYS A 822 2.33 47.32 33.85
CA LYS A 822 3.47 48.22 33.99
C LYS A 822 4.33 48.17 32.73
N GLU A 823 4.47 49.33 32.12
CA GLU A 823 5.36 49.56 30.99
C GLU A 823 6.82 49.64 31.46
N VAL A 824 7.71 48.91 30.79
CA VAL A 824 9.14 48.87 31.14
C VAL A 824 9.99 49.09 29.89
N VAL A 825 10.88 50.09 29.95
CA VAL A 825 11.83 50.42 28.88
C VAL A 825 13.13 49.64 29.09
N ARG A 826 13.56 48.89 28.08
CA ARG A 826 14.77 48.05 28.08
C ARG A 826 15.78 48.61 27.07
N TYR A 827 16.93 49.09 27.57
CA TYR A 827 17.96 49.79 26.76
C TYR A 827 18.74 48.87 25.80
N ASP A 828 18.78 47.56 26.03
CA ASP A 828 19.38 46.56 25.15
C ASP A 828 18.56 46.29 23.87
N VAL A 829 17.25 46.62 23.90
CA VAL A 829 16.38 46.61 22.72
C VAL A 829 16.47 47.94 21.96
N TYR A 830 16.91 49.02 22.61
CA TYR A 830 17.08 50.37 22.06
C TYR A 830 18.19 50.45 21.00
N GLU A 831 19.23 49.60 21.10
CA GLU A 831 20.34 49.57 20.13
C GLU A 831 20.00 48.83 18.82
N ALA A 832 19.17 47.77 18.88
CA ALA A 832 18.62 47.12 17.68
C ALA A 832 17.60 48.02 16.94
N TYR A 833 17.19 49.11 17.60
CA TYR A 833 16.01 49.90 17.32
C TYR A 833 16.31 51.30 16.77
N GLU A 834 17.49 51.89 17.04
CA GLU A 834 17.92 53.17 16.43
C GLU A 834 17.88 53.15 14.89
N ARG A 835 17.82 51.96 14.26
CA ARG A 835 17.70 51.80 12.81
C ARG A 835 16.27 51.93 12.24
N CYS A 836 15.21 51.80 13.05
CA CYS A 836 13.84 51.60 12.53
C CYS A 836 12.74 52.52 13.11
N GLY A 837 13.00 53.30 14.18
CA GLY A 837 12.20 54.50 14.52
C GLY A 837 10.70 54.34 14.87
N LEU A 838 10.27 53.34 15.66
CA LEU A 838 8.86 53.16 16.10
C LEU A 838 8.76 52.72 17.57
N PRO A 839 8.10 53.40 18.54
CA PRO A 839 8.24 53.16 20.00
C PRO A 839 8.01 51.69 20.46
N ASN A 840 8.97 51.11 21.20
CA ASN A 840 8.87 49.78 21.83
C ASN A 840 8.68 49.89 23.34
N VAL A 841 7.61 49.31 23.86
CA VAL A 841 7.34 49.22 25.30
C VAL A 841 7.13 47.75 25.67
N GLY A 842 7.97 47.21 26.55
CA GLY A 842 7.74 45.90 27.17
C GLY A 842 6.74 46.03 28.32
N PHE A 843 6.07 44.94 28.72
CA PHE A 843 5.11 44.98 29.82
C PHE A 843 5.34 43.89 30.88
N ASP A 844 4.97 44.24 32.11
CA ASP A 844 4.61 43.31 33.18
C ASP A 844 3.10 43.42 33.41
N ALA A 845 2.37 42.31 33.26
CA ALA A 845 0.94 42.23 33.52
C ALA A 845 0.67 41.31 34.72
N TYR A 846 -0.11 41.79 35.68
CA TYR A 846 -0.61 40.99 36.79
C TYR A 846 -2.03 40.56 36.47
N LEU A 847 -2.24 39.25 36.47
CA LEU A 847 -3.46 38.59 36.05
C LEU A 847 -4.12 37.94 37.27
N LEU A 848 -5.42 38.12 37.46
CA LEU A 848 -6.20 37.39 38.47
C LEU A 848 -7.27 36.52 37.80
N ALA A 849 -7.45 35.30 38.33
CA ALA A 849 -8.51 34.40 37.92
C ALA A 849 -9.89 35.05 38.16
N SER A 850 -10.81 34.91 37.20
CA SER A 850 -12.17 35.46 37.30
C SER A 850 -13.21 34.34 37.26
N GLU A 851 -14.16 34.35 38.21
CA GLU A 851 -15.20 33.32 38.33
C GLU A 851 -16.33 33.38 37.28
N GLN A 852 -16.33 34.35 36.36
CA GLN A 852 -17.39 34.47 35.35
C GLN A 852 -16.86 34.33 33.92
N PRO A 853 -17.07 33.17 33.28
CA PRO A 853 -17.05 33.09 31.83
C PRO A 853 -18.35 33.71 31.28
N MET A 854 -18.25 34.59 30.28
CA MET A 854 -19.40 34.99 29.43
C MET A 854 -19.62 33.92 28.33
N PRO A 855 -20.84 33.74 27.81
CA PRO A 855 -21.68 32.56 28.09
C PRO A 855 -21.52 31.36 27.15
N ASP A 856 -21.88 30.21 27.74
CA ASP A 856 -22.68 29.08 27.25
C ASP A 856 -22.23 28.30 26.00
N THR A 857 -21.64 27.10 26.14
CA THR A 857 -22.17 25.79 26.63
C THR A 857 -22.76 24.95 25.50
N ASP A 858 -22.13 23.81 25.19
CA ASP A 858 -22.64 22.51 25.68
C ASP A 858 -21.85 21.32 25.14
N GLY A 859 -21.43 20.44 26.07
CA GLY A 859 -21.28 19.01 25.77
C GLY A 859 -20.09 18.27 26.37
N VAL A 860 -20.26 17.84 27.64
CA VAL A 860 -19.73 16.62 28.30
C VAL A 860 -18.53 16.80 29.24
N GLY A 861 -18.79 16.60 30.54
CA GLY A 861 -17.93 16.95 31.68
C GLY A 861 -17.06 15.83 32.28
N ALA A 862 -16.26 16.19 33.29
CA ALA A 862 -15.44 15.28 34.09
C ALA A 862 -15.50 15.65 35.59
N GLN A 863 -15.55 14.62 36.44
CA GLN A 863 -15.67 14.68 37.91
C GLN A 863 -14.30 14.69 38.63
N ARG A 864 -14.33 15.10 39.91
CA ARG A 864 -13.24 15.47 40.84
C ARG A 864 -12.52 14.27 41.51
N MET A 865 -11.22 14.39 41.82
CA MET A 865 -10.43 13.46 42.68
C MET A 865 -9.83 14.19 43.89
N ASN A 866 -9.74 13.52 45.06
CA ASN A 866 -9.19 14.06 46.34
C ASN A 866 -7.96 13.25 46.82
N PHE A 867 -7.01 13.90 47.51
CA PHE A 867 -5.81 13.29 48.12
C PHE A 867 -5.79 13.42 49.66
N HIS A 868 -5.24 12.41 50.36
CA HIS A 868 -4.89 12.45 51.79
C HIS A 868 -3.44 12.00 52.02
N GLY A 869 -2.71 12.68 52.91
CA GLY A 869 -1.42 12.23 53.41
C GLY A 869 -1.18 12.72 54.83
N GLU A 870 -0.94 11.79 55.77
CA GLU A 870 -0.52 12.08 57.14
C GLU A 870 1.00 11.86 57.30
N ASN A 871 1.63 12.82 57.98
CA ASN A 871 2.89 12.71 58.72
C ASN A 871 4.21 12.40 57.97
N GLY A 872 4.84 13.46 57.47
CA GLY A 872 6.15 13.91 57.99
C GLY A 872 7.42 13.06 57.76
N LYS A 873 7.35 11.95 57.03
CA LYS A 873 8.50 11.26 56.45
C LYS A 873 8.18 10.97 54.99
N GLY A 874 8.99 11.52 54.09
CA GLY A 874 8.72 11.54 52.66
C GLY A 874 8.80 10.16 52.02
N ASP A 875 7.71 9.42 52.08
CA ASP A 875 7.35 8.36 51.14
C ASP A 875 6.06 8.81 50.44
N ILE A 876 6.16 9.24 49.18
CA ILE A 876 4.98 9.55 48.36
C ILE A 876 4.45 8.21 47.85
N THR A 877 3.29 7.79 48.34
CA THR A 877 2.54 6.65 47.78
C THR A 877 1.39 7.19 46.96
N LEU A 878 1.45 7.04 45.63
CA LEU A 878 0.41 7.47 44.70
C LEU A 878 -0.52 6.29 44.41
N TYR A 879 -1.79 6.40 44.80
CA TYR A 879 -2.83 5.45 44.40
C TYR A 879 -3.54 5.99 43.17
N LEU A 880 -3.22 5.43 41.99
CA LEU A 880 -3.92 5.72 40.75
C LEU A 880 -4.88 4.58 40.43
N GLN A 881 -6.17 4.86 40.53
CA GLN A 881 -7.23 3.97 40.07
C GLN A 881 -7.94 4.67 38.90
N HIS A 882 -7.75 4.17 37.68
CA HIS A 882 -8.40 4.69 36.48
C HIS A 882 -8.78 3.54 35.56
N ASP A 883 -9.99 3.60 35.00
CA ASP A 883 -10.56 2.54 34.15
C ASP A 883 -10.00 2.53 32.71
N ASN A 884 -8.96 3.34 32.44
CA ASN A 884 -8.35 3.50 31.12
C ASN A 884 -6.82 3.53 31.24
N PRO A 885 -6.13 2.42 30.95
CA PRO A 885 -4.68 2.27 31.11
C PRO A 885 -3.85 3.27 30.28
N ALA A 886 -4.35 3.72 29.13
CA ALA A 886 -3.63 4.65 28.25
C ALA A 886 -3.53 6.06 28.86
N ALA A 887 -4.49 6.46 29.70
CA ALA A 887 -4.44 7.72 30.42
C ALA A 887 -3.37 7.68 31.53
N CYS A 888 -3.18 6.52 32.17
CA CYS A 888 -2.12 6.35 33.18
C CYS A 888 -0.70 6.46 32.58
N VAL A 889 -0.49 6.08 31.31
CA VAL A 889 0.81 6.21 30.62
C VAL A 889 1.20 7.68 30.41
N GLY A 890 0.26 8.54 30.04
CA GLY A 890 0.52 9.99 29.91
C GLY A 890 0.84 10.67 31.25
N TRP A 891 0.29 10.15 32.36
CA TRP A 891 0.59 10.64 33.71
C TRP A 891 1.94 10.10 34.24
N LEU A 892 2.36 8.91 33.82
CA LEU A 892 3.69 8.36 34.08
C LEU A 892 4.80 9.15 33.37
N GLU A 893 4.56 9.61 32.14
CA GLU A 893 5.50 10.49 31.42
C GLU A 893 5.71 11.81 32.20
N ALA A 894 4.62 12.44 32.66
CA ALA A 894 4.69 13.66 33.46
C ALA A 894 5.38 13.48 34.83
N LEU A 895 5.21 12.31 35.48
CA LEU A 895 5.85 12.02 36.77
C LEU A 895 7.33 11.60 36.64
N SER A 896 7.73 11.00 35.52
CA SER A 896 9.13 10.68 35.23
C SER A 896 9.98 11.94 34.99
N ASP A 897 9.41 12.94 34.32
CA ASP A 897 10.07 14.24 34.09
C ASP A 897 10.22 15.05 35.40
N LEU A 898 9.30 14.86 36.36
CA LEU A 898 9.36 15.47 37.69
C LEU A 898 10.43 14.82 38.60
N ALA A 899 10.74 13.54 38.43
CA ALA A 899 11.79 12.85 39.20
C ALA A 899 13.22 13.17 38.69
N VAL A 900 13.37 13.48 37.40
CA VAL A 900 14.67 13.83 36.80
C VAL A 900 15.06 15.29 37.07
N CYS A 901 14.10 16.17 37.39
CA CYS A 901 14.37 17.59 37.68
C CYS A 901 15.00 17.90 39.06
N HIS A 902 15.31 16.89 39.89
CA HIS A 902 15.90 17.13 41.21
C HIS A 902 17.35 16.65 41.43
N ILE A 903 18.06 16.23 40.37
CA ILE A 903 19.49 15.89 40.45
C ILE A 903 20.27 16.64 39.38
N ASP A 904 20.26 17.97 39.43
CA ASP A 904 21.38 18.76 38.89
C ASP A 904 21.43 20.15 39.54
N ARG A 905 21.90 20.17 40.79
CA ARG A 905 22.47 21.37 41.40
C ARG A 905 23.92 21.08 41.76
N PRO A 906 24.91 21.72 41.12
CA PRO A 906 26.28 21.60 41.56
C PRO A 906 26.40 22.31 42.92
N ASN A 907 26.74 21.53 43.97
CA ASN A 907 27.00 21.93 45.37
C ASN A 907 25.86 21.83 46.41
N ALA A 908 25.13 20.72 46.46
CA ALA A 908 24.42 20.31 47.68
C ALA A 908 24.76 18.85 48.06
N PRO A 909 24.98 18.53 49.36
CA PRO A 909 25.26 17.15 49.77
C PRO A 909 24.04 16.27 49.50
N ALA A 910 24.27 15.15 48.80
CA ALA A 910 23.23 14.18 48.41
C ALA A 910 22.42 13.72 49.62
N ARG A 911 21.13 14.07 49.65
CA ARG A 911 20.13 13.42 50.51
C ARG A 911 19.29 12.52 49.61
N SER A 912 19.33 11.22 49.87
CA SER A 912 18.55 10.19 49.15
C SER A 912 17.06 10.44 49.35
N ALA A 913 16.34 10.75 48.27
CA ALA A 913 14.89 10.63 48.23
C ALA A 913 14.57 9.30 47.55
N THR A 914 13.95 8.36 48.28
CA THR A 914 13.39 7.13 47.72
C THR A 914 11.94 7.40 47.32
N ALA A 915 11.64 7.41 46.02
CA ALA A 915 10.26 7.37 45.54
C ALA A 915 9.80 5.92 45.41
N ARG A 916 8.66 5.57 46.00
CA ARG A 916 8.07 4.24 45.92
C ARG A 916 6.76 4.33 45.15
N LEU A 917 6.72 3.81 43.93
CA LEU A 917 5.52 3.83 43.09
C LEU A 917 4.87 2.44 43.09
N GLU A 918 3.67 2.32 43.64
CA GLU A 918 2.85 1.10 43.60
C GLU A 918 1.68 1.32 42.65
N ILE A 919 1.66 0.62 41.51
CA ILE A 919 0.60 0.72 40.51
C ILE A 919 -0.31 -0.51 40.65
N CYS A 920 -1.58 -0.30 40.98
CA CYS A 920 -2.57 -1.36 41.05
C CYS A 920 -3.44 -1.31 39.79
N VAL A 921 -3.18 -2.21 38.83
CA VAL A 921 -3.96 -2.30 37.58
C VAL A 921 -5.09 -3.31 37.77
N SER A 922 -6.29 -2.98 37.32
CA SER A 922 -7.46 -3.87 37.43
C SER A 922 -7.29 -5.15 36.59
N ASN A 923 -8.05 -6.19 36.96
CA ASN A 923 -7.86 -7.63 36.66
C ASN A 923 -7.93 -8.09 35.18
N ASN A 924 -7.59 -7.28 34.18
CA ASN A 924 -7.68 -7.66 32.76
C ASN A 924 -6.28 -7.89 32.14
N PRO A 925 -5.93 -9.15 31.77
CA PRO A 925 -4.60 -9.49 31.25
C PRO A 925 -4.16 -8.74 29.99
N LYS A 926 -5.11 -8.24 29.18
CA LYS A 926 -4.81 -7.51 27.93
C LYS A 926 -4.22 -6.12 28.16
N ASP A 927 -4.52 -5.50 29.30
CA ASP A 927 -4.09 -4.14 29.61
C ASP A 927 -2.62 -4.09 30.10
N ILE A 928 -2.11 -5.22 30.61
CA ILE A 928 -0.70 -5.39 31.00
C ILE A 928 0.21 -5.51 29.76
N VAL A 929 -0.26 -6.16 28.69
CA VAL A 929 0.50 -6.31 27.44
C VAL A 929 0.68 -4.96 26.72
N ALA A 930 -0.29 -4.05 26.84
CA ALA A 930 -0.19 -2.69 26.31
C ALA A 930 0.89 -1.84 27.00
N LEU A 931 1.16 -2.10 28.28
CA LEU A 931 2.26 -1.46 29.03
C LEU A 931 3.64 -2.01 28.62
N ILE A 932 3.73 -3.31 28.31
CA ILE A 932 4.98 -3.99 27.94
C ILE A 932 5.45 -3.61 26.52
N GLY A 933 4.54 -3.28 25.61
CA GLY A 933 4.88 -2.92 24.23
C GLY A 933 5.49 -1.52 24.04
N ALA A 934 5.48 -0.65 25.06
CA ALA A 934 5.79 0.77 24.89
C ALA A 934 7.28 1.14 25.08
N ARG A 935 8.12 0.34 25.74
CA ARG A 935 9.58 0.56 25.85
C ARG A 935 10.36 -0.74 26.11
N SER A 936 11.54 -0.84 25.51
CA SER A 936 12.54 -1.89 25.76
C SER A 936 13.18 -1.75 27.16
N MET A 937 12.48 -2.14 28.22
CA MET A 937 13.03 -2.24 29.58
C MET A 937 13.19 -3.71 30.01
N PRO A 938 14.30 -4.12 30.66
CA PRO A 938 14.47 -5.50 31.12
C PRO A 938 13.59 -5.79 32.34
N LEU A 939 12.81 -6.88 32.28
CA LEU A 939 11.97 -7.35 33.39
C LEU A 939 12.63 -8.57 34.05
N VAL A 940 12.81 -8.53 35.39
CA VAL A 940 13.15 -9.70 36.19
C VAL A 940 11.87 -10.21 36.85
N ALA A 941 11.34 -11.34 36.38
CA ALA A 941 10.24 -12.02 37.05
C ALA A 941 10.79 -12.89 38.19
N MET A 942 10.43 -12.59 39.44
CA MET A 942 10.66 -13.50 40.57
C MET A 942 9.33 -14.01 41.11
N GLY A 943 9.26 -15.33 41.29
CA GLY A 943 8.08 -16.05 41.74
C GLY A 943 7.75 -15.84 43.22
N ASP A 944 6.50 -16.17 43.53
CA ASP A 944 5.75 -15.92 44.75
C ASP A 944 6.49 -16.15 46.09
N GLY A 945 6.16 -15.29 47.05
CA GLY A 945 6.29 -15.58 48.48
C GLY A 945 6.93 -14.46 49.27
N TYR A 946 6.15 -13.87 50.19
CA TYR A 946 6.57 -12.91 51.20
C TYR A 946 8.03 -13.08 51.67
N PHE A 947 8.90 -12.10 51.42
CA PHE A 947 10.08 -11.85 52.24
C PHE A 947 10.45 -10.36 52.28
N ASP A 948 10.69 -9.90 53.51
CA ASP A 948 11.27 -8.61 53.87
C ASP A 948 12.78 -8.65 53.58
N ALA A 949 13.25 -7.78 52.68
CA ALA A 949 14.67 -7.66 52.35
C ALA A 949 15.01 -6.21 52.00
N ASN A 950 15.75 -5.57 52.90
CA ASN A 950 16.47 -4.32 52.63
C ASN A 950 17.52 -4.59 51.54
N VAL A 951 17.36 -3.96 50.39
CA VAL A 951 18.39 -3.91 49.34
C VAL A 951 19.15 -2.60 49.50
N ASP A 952 20.46 -2.69 49.73
CA ASP A 952 21.37 -1.54 49.80
C ASP A 952 21.67 -1.03 48.38
N MET A 953 21.17 0.16 48.06
CA MET A 953 21.14 0.77 46.72
C MET A 953 22.40 1.58 46.38
N THR A 954 23.58 1.15 46.82
CA THR A 954 24.83 1.88 46.55
C THR A 954 25.54 1.49 45.24
N SER A 955 24.93 0.69 44.36
CA SER A 955 25.58 0.23 43.12
C SER A 955 24.69 0.08 41.87
N LEU A 956 23.69 0.95 41.67
CA LEU A 956 22.92 1.00 40.41
C LEU A 956 23.04 2.36 39.71
N SER A 957 23.34 2.35 38.42
CA SER A 957 23.37 3.53 37.55
C SER A 957 21.95 4.00 37.20
N THR A 958 21.83 5.27 36.79
CA THR A 958 20.60 6.09 36.66
C THR A 958 19.50 5.61 35.70
N ASP A 959 19.54 4.38 35.18
CA ASP A 959 18.59 3.90 34.16
C ASP A 959 17.63 2.79 34.63
N ASP A 960 17.68 2.33 35.89
CA ASP A 960 16.87 1.20 36.35
C ASP A 960 15.77 1.60 37.35
N ALA A 961 14.53 1.75 36.87
CA ALA A 961 13.33 1.80 37.71
C ALA A 961 12.74 0.39 37.90
N VAL A 962 12.68 -0.11 39.14
CA VAL A 962 12.14 -1.45 39.44
C VAL A 962 10.63 -1.35 39.71
N ILE A 963 9.81 -1.95 38.84
CA ILE A 963 8.36 -2.07 39.04
C ILE A 963 8.05 -3.38 39.79
N ARG A 964 7.41 -3.30 40.97
CA ARG A 964 6.83 -4.47 41.65
C ARG A 964 5.37 -4.64 41.24
N LEU A 965 5.01 -5.82 40.72
CA LEU A 965 3.63 -6.20 40.41
C LEU A 965 3.12 -7.18 41.48
N LEU A 966 2.04 -6.82 42.18
CA LEU A 966 1.33 -7.73 43.08
C LEU A 966 0.03 -8.19 42.39
N SER A 967 -0.13 -9.51 42.21
CA SER A 967 -1.37 -10.12 41.71
C SER A 967 -1.72 -11.32 42.59
N PRO A 968 -2.95 -11.40 43.13
CA PRO A 968 -3.46 -12.63 43.72
C PRO A 968 -4.46 -13.30 42.76
N THR A 969 -4.06 -13.71 41.55
CA THR A 969 -4.89 -14.64 40.74
C THR A 969 -4.13 -15.37 39.63
N ARG A 970 -4.51 -16.64 39.40
CA ARG A 970 -3.85 -17.68 38.58
C ARG A 970 -4.00 -17.50 37.05
N LEU A 971 -2.88 -17.72 36.34
CA LEU A 971 -2.66 -18.34 34.99
C LEU A 971 -3.48 -17.87 33.76
N PHE A 972 -2.80 -17.49 32.66
CA PHE A 972 -2.35 -18.38 31.55
C PHE A 972 -1.46 -17.65 30.52
N ILE A 973 -0.70 -18.44 29.77
CA ILE A 973 0.47 -18.19 28.91
C ILE A 973 0.17 -17.37 27.64
N LEU A 974 1.10 -16.50 27.23
CA LEU A 974 1.22 -16.06 25.83
C LEU A 974 2.70 -15.96 25.41
N ASP A 975 3.09 -16.88 24.51
CA ASP A 975 4.31 -16.87 23.72
C ASP A 975 4.27 -15.75 22.67
N ALA A 976 5.33 -14.93 22.58
CA ALA A 976 5.72 -14.23 21.35
C ALA A 976 7.15 -13.65 21.44
N VAL A 977 8.10 -14.40 20.89
CA VAL A 977 9.20 -14.02 19.99
C VAL A 977 9.50 -12.51 19.85
N ILE A 978 10.72 -12.08 20.26
CA ILE A 978 11.45 -10.97 19.63
C ILE A 978 12.86 -11.42 19.30
N TYR A 979 13.12 -11.53 17.99
CA TYR A 979 14.43 -11.56 17.37
C TYR A 979 14.90 -10.11 17.11
N HIS A 980 16.22 -9.93 17.16
CA HIS A 980 17.02 -8.77 16.75
C HIS A 980 17.20 -7.57 17.70
N ALA A 981 18.33 -7.59 18.42
CA ALA A 981 19.33 -6.53 18.29
C ALA A 981 20.75 -7.06 18.54
N ARG A 982 21.63 -6.81 17.56
CA ARG A 982 23.11 -6.83 17.55
C ARG A 982 23.72 -7.90 16.66
N GLY A 983 24.08 -7.46 15.46
CA GLY A 983 25.18 -8.08 14.73
C GLY A 983 26.47 -7.78 15.47
N ASP A 984 27.15 -8.83 15.89
CA ASP A 984 28.60 -8.97 15.72
C ASP A 984 28.89 -10.47 15.54
N VAL A 985 29.50 -10.75 14.38
CA VAL A 985 30.26 -11.93 13.94
C VAL A 985 30.18 -13.22 14.78
N LEU A 986 29.70 -14.28 14.12
CA LEU A 986 29.97 -15.68 14.44
C LEU A 986 31.47 -15.94 14.67
N SER A 987 31.82 -16.45 15.84
CA SER A 987 32.83 -17.51 15.93
C SER A 987 32.18 -18.75 16.52
N GLU A 988 32.12 -19.80 15.72
CA GLU A 988 31.80 -21.16 16.16
C GLU A 988 32.73 -21.59 17.30
N ARG A 989 32.13 -22.07 18.40
CA ARG A 989 32.59 -23.27 19.10
C ARG A 989 31.44 -23.84 19.92
N ALA A 990 30.74 -24.79 19.30
CA ALA A 990 30.05 -25.84 20.03
C ALA A 990 31.11 -26.73 20.71
N LEU A 991 30.97 -26.98 22.01
CA LEU A 991 30.85 -28.30 22.63
C LEU A 991 31.26 -28.29 24.12
N ALA A 992 30.27 -28.70 24.93
CA ALA A 992 30.38 -29.55 26.12
C ALA A 992 30.79 -28.96 27.48
N SER A 993 29.80 -28.95 28.39
CA SER A 993 29.89 -29.51 29.75
C SER A 993 28.47 -29.88 30.18
N HIS A 994 28.06 -31.14 30.32
CA HIS A 994 28.59 -32.14 31.23
C HIS A 994 29.05 -33.45 30.57
N ALA A 995 30.32 -33.80 30.76
CA ALA A 995 30.75 -35.08 31.35
C ALA A 995 32.27 -35.00 31.62
N ASP A 996 32.63 -34.97 32.91
CA ASP A 996 33.80 -35.59 33.55
C ASP A 996 35.26 -35.42 33.03
N ILE A 997 36.15 -35.11 33.99
CA ILE A 997 37.61 -35.42 34.12
C ILE A 997 38.66 -34.32 33.75
N SER A 998 39.17 -33.66 34.81
CA SER A 998 40.57 -33.30 35.20
C SER A 998 41.58 -32.53 34.29
N PRO A 999 42.59 -31.82 34.87
CA PRO A 999 43.27 -30.63 34.30
C PRO A 999 44.68 -30.87 33.72
N THR A 1000 45.21 -29.94 32.89
CA THR A 1000 46.57 -29.32 32.99
C THR A 1000 46.98 -28.43 31.79
N ASP A 1001 47.90 -27.50 32.08
CA ASP A 1001 48.48 -26.35 31.34
C ASP A 1001 49.03 -26.59 29.92
N ARG A 1002 48.76 -25.72 28.92
CA ARG A 1002 49.51 -24.50 28.47
C ARG A 1002 51.03 -24.70 28.23
N GLU A 1003 51.47 -24.57 26.97
CA GLU A 1003 52.44 -23.54 26.53
C GLU A 1003 52.79 -23.57 25.01
N ASN A 1004 52.73 -22.37 24.41
CA ASN A 1004 53.73 -21.74 23.51
C ASN A 1004 53.82 -21.97 21.97
N GLU A 1005 54.04 -20.80 21.33
CA GLU A 1005 54.76 -20.49 20.06
C GLU A 1005 54.01 -20.55 18.71
N ARG A 1006 53.78 -19.39 18.06
CA ARG A 1006 54.66 -18.62 17.13
C ARG A 1006 54.97 -19.35 15.81
N ASN A 1007 54.40 -18.88 14.69
CA ASN A 1007 55.13 -18.35 13.52
C ASN A 1007 54.31 -18.25 12.21
N ARG A 1008 54.56 -17.14 11.47
CA ARG A 1008 54.58 -16.94 9.99
C ARG A 1008 53.24 -17.03 9.23
N ALA A 1009 52.73 -15.98 8.59
CA ALA A 1009 53.23 -15.23 7.43
C ALA A 1009 53.42 -16.12 6.18
N ASP A 1010 52.52 -16.03 5.19
CA ASP A 1010 52.82 -15.57 3.82
C ASP A 1010 51.68 -15.86 2.82
N THR A 1011 51.45 -14.88 1.92
CA THR A 1011 50.89 -15.01 0.54
C THR A 1011 49.45 -15.54 0.38
N GLY A 1012 48.60 -15.08 -0.54
CA GLY A 1012 48.75 -14.27 -1.72
C GLY A 1012 47.40 -14.17 -2.45
N VAL A 1013 47.35 -13.23 -3.38
CA VAL A 1013 46.22 -12.81 -4.21
C VAL A 1013 45.87 -13.82 -5.32
N SER A 1014 44.57 -14.09 -5.54
CA SER A 1014 43.86 -14.07 -6.86
C SER A 1014 42.40 -14.53 -6.66
N ALA A 1015 41.39 -13.68 -6.88
CA ALA A 1015 40.66 -13.53 -8.13
C ALA A 1015 39.93 -14.80 -8.63
N ALA A 1016 38.62 -14.87 -8.37
CA ALA A 1016 37.56 -15.33 -9.26
C ALA A 1016 36.22 -14.80 -8.72
#